data_AF-A0A8W8JX36-F1
#
_entry.id   AF-A0A8W8JX36-F1
#
_cell.length_a   1.000
_cell.length_b   1.000
_cell.length_c   1.000
_cell.angle_alpha   90.00
_cell.angle_beta   90.00
_cell.angle_gamma   90.00
#
_symmetry.space_group_name_H-M   'P 1'
#
loop_
_entity.id
_entity.type
_entity.pdbx_description
1 polymer ?
#
loop_
_entity_poly.entity_id
_entity_poly.type
_entity_poly.pdbx_seq_one_letter_code
_entity_poly.pdbx_strand_id
1 'polypeptide(L)'
;MSDSSSTVYSVSSDSDLSTDEDTEENGVSRDYKSVNISVKEGALEKEEVDVIVNSTSDKLKLRHGRGSRALLEAAGNGLQTECDQKYPTGITKGDVAVTGPGNLRCKSACHGCLKKYGSNDAEKIHMEFISKCLKELDSQKLSSIAFPGLTTGFHKFPKNVASINACRAIAQYIDDNPNTSLKEVRFVIHPEDKETFKAFCDAVQTWDLSPNTEIERKVLCRFLINQITVLIKVDKIEEEEIDMIVNSVNKSLDLGKGSLSKAIATAAGSEVAEECRRDHPSGVSEGNVVVTSAGNLKCKKICHACIPPYNQNDKSVSKTDIQNIVIKCMEKADENQCNCVAFPAFGTLYKNYPAQITAGGMLKGVDQFSKSHTQSSVKRVIIVIYGDQHTGISKAFVDESATYRGACSGPERGTQEFCRQQYHRELHPPEYWTEFTSDKSVKLWKTECDKGYHKLVDVDSSTHKAVDKLVQSTWQSQKVGHGRDAQGLSELKYTSIKVLKVQRLENIDVYENYSHFRARLFHKAGDIGVFDQLASIPQSTGDIATTKSLKEDSVLTSELYHEINEHFLFHGTKPDTYKKILSQGLDFRMAGEKGMFGQGVYLAESSTKADQYTDDKLARSKAEKRMFLVRSCLGKIHLAKTANKLQRPPCFQTGCESDACEHSERQRCDSVVGDGSWIFREFVTYNHHQNYPEYLITYKRV
;
A
#
# COMPACT_ATOMS: atom_id res chain seq x y z
N MET A 1 -39.97 -12.48 49.98
CA MET A 1 -39.28 -12.60 48.68
C MET A 1 -39.83 -11.52 47.77
N SER A 2 -38.93 -10.87 47.03
CA SER A 2 -39.09 -9.70 46.17
C SER A 2 -39.86 -10.00 44.86
N ASP A 3 -40.33 -9.04 44.06
CA ASP A 3 -40.27 -7.57 44.19
C ASP A 3 -41.46 -6.82 43.55
N SER A 4 -41.70 -5.63 44.13
CA SER A 4 -42.28 -4.37 43.62
C SER A 4 -43.15 -4.29 42.36
N SER A 5 -44.37 -3.78 42.56
CA SER A 5 -45.23 -3.18 41.53
C SER A 5 -45.28 -1.65 41.61
N SER A 6 -45.56 -1.02 40.47
CA SER A 6 -45.77 0.42 40.28
C SER A 6 -46.92 1.02 41.11
N THR A 7 -46.97 2.38 41.21
CA THR A 7 -48.16 3.21 40.86
C THR A 7 -47.93 4.72 41.13
N VAL A 8 -47.93 5.52 40.04
CA VAL A 8 -48.53 6.88 39.83
C VAL A 8 -48.35 8.00 40.88
N TYR A 9 -47.96 9.21 40.42
CA TYR A 9 -48.71 10.47 40.67
C TYR A 9 -48.27 11.66 39.78
N SER A 10 -49.20 12.59 39.58
CA SER A 10 -49.10 13.92 38.96
C SER A 10 -50.28 14.77 39.50
N VAL A 11 -50.46 16.07 39.28
CA VAL A 11 -49.91 17.08 38.34
C VAL A 11 -49.65 18.40 39.13
N SER A 12 -49.17 19.45 38.45
CA SER A 12 -49.24 20.90 38.82
C SER A 12 -48.14 21.45 39.75
N SER A 13 -47.61 22.67 39.56
CA SER A 13 -47.95 23.74 38.59
C SER A 13 -46.76 24.65 38.23
N ASP A 14 -46.69 25.02 36.95
CA ASP A 14 -46.30 26.30 36.34
C ASP A 14 -45.05 27.08 36.82
N SER A 15 -44.07 27.19 35.90
CA SER A 15 -43.56 28.50 35.45
C SER A 15 -42.84 28.36 34.11
N ASP A 16 -43.48 28.81 33.02
CA ASP A 16 -42.86 28.85 31.69
C ASP A 16 -41.70 29.85 31.66
N LEU A 17 -40.49 29.33 31.48
CA LEU A 17 -39.30 30.08 31.09
C LEU A 17 -38.80 29.47 29.79
N SER A 18 -38.76 30.31 28.75
CA SER A 18 -38.27 29.96 27.42
C SER A 18 -36.85 29.41 27.47
N THR A 19 -36.68 28.13 27.14
CA THR A 19 -35.37 27.54 26.87
C THR A 19 -35.02 27.78 25.40
N ASP A 20 -33.94 28.52 25.17
CA ASP A 20 -33.34 28.64 23.85
C ASP A 20 -32.93 27.25 23.30
N GLU A 21 -33.08 27.04 21.99
CA GLU A 21 -32.67 25.80 21.33
C GLU A 21 -31.14 25.77 21.17
N ASP A 22 -30.43 25.05 22.05
CA ASP A 22 -29.02 24.70 21.84
C ASP A 22 -28.87 23.81 20.59
N THR A 23 -28.31 24.37 19.52
CA THR A 23 -28.04 23.63 18.28
C THR A 23 -26.85 22.69 18.45
N GLU A 24 -27.06 21.37 18.31
CA GLU A 24 -25.99 20.37 18.32
C GLU A 24 -24.92 20.66 17.23
N GLU A 25 -23.67 20.86 17.63
CA GLU A 25 -22.55 21.05 16.69
C GLU A 25 -22.22 19.74 15.95
N ASN A 26 -22.56 19.68 14.67
CA ASN A 26 -22.10 18.62 13.77
C ASN A 26 -20.58 18.76 13.52
N GLY A 27 -19.79 18.03 14.30
CA GLY A 27 -18.32 18.04 14.24
C GLY A 27 -17.69 16.80 14.88
N VAL A 28 -16.36 16.67 14.74
CA VAL A 28 -15.56 15.69 15.48
C VAL A 28 -14.29 16.36 15.99
N SER A 29 -13.77 15.90 17.12
CA SER A 29 -12.50 16.39 17.68
C SER A 29 -11.67 15.24 18.25
N ARG A 30 -10.34 15.40 18.23
CA ARG A 30 -9.37 14.46 18.78
C ARG A 30 -8.13 15.21 19.23
N ASP A 31 -7.65 14.90 20.43
CA ASP A 31 -6.37 15.40 20.91
C ASP A 31 -5.20 14.62 20.31
N TYR A 32 -4.19 15.34 19.82
CA TYR A 32 -2.87 14.80 19.50
C TYR A 32 -1.81 15.43 20.40
N LYS A 33 -1.29 14.62 21.34
CA LYS A 33 -0.43 15.06 22.45
C LYS A 33 -1.09 16.17 23.28
N SER A 34 -0.72 17.44 23.06
CA SER A 34 -1.25 18.62 23.77
C SER A 34 -1.97 19.61 22.85
N VAL A 35 -2.35 19.17 21.65
CA VAL A 35 -3.05 19.97 20.64
C VAL A 35 -4.38 19.32 20.30
N ASN A 36 -5.47 20.07 20.42
CA ASN A 36 -6.77 19.64 19.95
C ASN A 36 -6.85 19.80 18.43
N ILE A 37 -7.29 18.76 17.71
CA ILE A 37 -7.53 18.78 16.27
C ILE A 37 -9.01 18.50 16.03
N SER A 38 -9.74 19.50 15.53
CA SER A 38 -11.20 19.45 15.33
C SER A 38 -11.61 19.65 13.87
N VAL A 39 -12.79 19.16 13.52
CA VAL A 39 -13.48 19.37 12.24
C VAL A 39 -14.90 19.80 12.56
N LYS A 40 -15.36 20.91 11.99
CA LYS A 40 -16.75 21.37 12.11
C LYS A 40 -17.30 21.91 10.79
N GLU A 41 -18.63 21.88 10.67
CA GLU A 41 -19.31 22.62 9.61
C GLU A 41 -19.39 24.11 9.97
N GLY A 42 -19.08 25.00 9.02
CA GLY A 42 -19.08 26.44 9.29
C GLY A 42 -18.56 27.31 8.15
N ALA A 43 -18.50 28.61 8.41
CA ALA A 43 -18.00 29.62 7.49
C ALA A 43 -16.70 30.20 8.04
N LEU A 44 -15.58 29.91 7.37
CA LEU A 44 -14.22 30.20 7.87
C LEU A 44 -14.02 31.70 8.22
N GLU A 45 -14.67 32.60 7.50
CA GLU A 45 -14.59 34.05 7.73
C GLU A 45 -15.29 34.53 9.01
N LYS A 46 -16.04 33.65 9.69
CA LYS A 46 -16.71 33.93 10.98
C LYS A 46 -15.96 33.34 12.18
N GLU A 47 -14.85 32.64 11.96
CA GLU A 47 -14.14 31.92 13.00
C GLU A 47 -13.35 32.83 13.94
N GLU A 48 -13.39 32.47 15.22
CA GLU A 48 -12.57 33.08 16.27
C GLU A 48 -11.42 32.12 16.59
N VAL A 49 -10.23 32.45 16.08
CA VAL A 49 -8.94 31.76 16.22
C VAL A 49 -7.81 32.79 16.04
N ASP A 50 -6.59 32.51 16.48
CA ASP A 50 -5.47 33.43 16.32
C ASP A 50 -5.05 33.60 14.84
N VAL A 51 -5.07 32.52 14.05
CA VAL A 51 -4.65 32.51 12.64
C VAL A 51 -5.72 31.90 11.73
N ILE A 52 -6.11 32.61 10.66
CA ILE A 52 -6.98 32.07 9.61
C ILE A 52 -6.15 31.79 8.35
N VAL A 53 -6.35 30.61 7.75
CA VAL A 53 -5.61 30.19 6.56
C VAL A 53 -6.47 30.24 5.29
N ASN A 54 -5.93 30.87 4.26
CA ASN A 54 -6.55 31.03 2.95
C ASN A 54 -5.72 30.32 1.87
N SER A 55 -6.38 29.81 0.83
CA SER A 55 -5.71 29.33 -0.39
C SER A 55 -6.18 30.11 -1.61
N THR A 56 -5.25 30.76 -2.31
CA THR A 56 -5.52 31.71 -3.40
C THR A 56 -4.52 31.53 -4.56
N SER A 57 -4.50 32.45 -5.52
CA SER A 57 -3.54 32.46 -6.63
C SER A 57 -2.14 32.91 -6.21
N ASP A 58 -1.15 32.64 -7.06
CA ASP A 58 0.23 33.12 -6.91
C ASP A 58 0.29 34.65 -6.84
N LYS A 59 -0.66 35.34 -7.48
CA LYS A 59 -0.81 36.80 -7.47
C LYS A 59 -1.64 37.35 -6.31
N LEU A 60 -1.99 36.51 -5.32
CA LEU A 60 -2.74 36.87 -4.10
C LEU A 60 -4.02 37.69 -4.39
N LYS A 61 -4.70 37.43 -5.50
CA LYS A 61 -5.91 38.19 -5.89
C LYS A 61 -7.15 37.58 -5.24
N LEU A 62 -7.36 37.95 -3.97
CA LEU A 62 -8.37 37.42 -3.06
C LEU A 62 -9.82 37.51 -3.58
N ARG A 63 -10.10 38.40 -4.54
CA ARG A 63 -11.39 38.45 -5.27
C ARG A 63 -11.71 37.18 -6.08
N HIS A 64 -10.74 36.27 -6.27
CA HIS A 64 -10.88 35.06 -7.09
C HIS A 64 -10.94 33.81 -6.23
N GLY A 65 -11.95 32.96 -6.48
CA GLY A 65 -12.23 31.77 -5.68
C GLY A 65 -13.21 32.05 -4.53
N ARG A 66 -14.15 31.12 -4.29
CA ARG A 66 -15.27 31.32 -3.34
C ARG A 66 -14.79 31.65 -1.92
N GLY A 67 -13.89 30.84 -1.36
CA GLY A 67 -13.36 31.03 0.00
C GLY A 67 -12.54 32.32 0.16
N SER A 68 -11.61 32.61 -0.75
CA SER A 68 -10.82 33.85 -0.69
C SER A 68 -11.69 35.10 -0.83
N ARG A 69 -12.77 35.03 -1.63
CA ARG A 69 -13.72 36.13 -1.77
C ARG A 69 -14.50 36.37 -0.48
N ALA A 70 -15.03 35.31 0.15
CA ALA A 70 -15.75 35.42 1.43
C ALA A 70 -14.86 36.04 2.52
N LEU A 71 -13.60 35.57 2.62
CA LEU A 71 -12.59 36.16 3.51
C LEU A 71 -12.31 37.64 3.20
N LEU A 72 -12.18 38.03 1.92
CA LEU A 72 -11.97 39.44 1.56
C LEU A 72 -13.19 40.32 1.86
N GLU A 73 -14.41 39.81 1.66
CA GLU A 73 -15.66 40.53 1.95
C GLU A 73 -15.82 40.76 3.46
N ALA A 74 -15.49 39.76 4.29
CA ALA A 74 -15.48 39.90 5.74
C ALA A 74 -14.33 40.80 6.25
N ALA A 75 -13.10 40.60 5.76
CA ALA A 75 -11.92 41.36 6.18
C ALA A 75 -11.92 42.83 5.72
N GLY A 76 -12.63 43.14 4.63
CA GLY A 76 -12.59 44.43 3.95
C GLY A 76 -11.40 44.56 2.97
N ASN A 77 -11.48 45.58 2.10
CA ASN A 77 -10.51 45.77 1.01
C ASN A 77 -9.05 45.96 1.47
N GLY A 78 -8.82 46.36 2.72
CA GLY A 78 -7.47 46.53 3.30
C GLY A 78 -6.62 45.26 3.23
N LEU A 79 -7.24 44.07 3.35
CA LEU A 79 -6.55 42.79 3.23
C LEU A 79 -5.90 42.61 1.84
N GLN A 80 -6.61 42.97 0.77
CA GLN A 80 -6.06 42.95 -0.60
C GLN A 80 -4.98 44.03 -0.79
N THR A 81 -5.16 45.22 -0.20
CA THR A 81 -4.15 46.29 -0.24
C THR A 81 -2.85 45.85 0.43
N GLU A 82 -2.92 45.16 1.57
CA GLU A 82 -1.74 44.65 2.26
C GLU A 82 -1.05 43.53 1.46
N CYS A 83 -1.80 42.60 0.87
CA CYS A 83 -1.24 41.61 -0.07
C CYS A 83 -0.48 42.30 -1.22
N ASP A 84 -1.08 43.32 -1.84
CA ASP A 84 -0.50 44.02 -2.99
C ASP A 84 0.72 44.88 -2.61
N GLN A 85 0.80 45.36 -1.37
CA GLN A 85 1.94 46.14 -0.84
C GLN A 85 3.10 45.25 -0.38
N LYS A 86 2.84 44.18 0.39
CA LYS A 86 3.88 43.29 0.91
C LYS A 86 4.44 42.33 -0.15
N TYR A 87 3.59 41.92 -1.10
CA TYR A 87 3.92 40.90 -2.10
C TYR A 87 3.60 41.39 -3.53
N PRO A 88 4.21 42.50 -3.99
CA PRO A 88 3.84 43.16 -5.26
C PRO A 88 4.05 42.29 -6.50
N THR A 89 4.90 41.26 -6.42
CA THR A 89 5.14 40.28 -7.50
C THR A 89 4.36 38.97 -7.33
N GLY A 90 3.69 38.78 -6.18
CA GLY A 90 3.07 37.53 -5.74
C GLY A 90 3.97 36.65 -4.87
N ILE A 91 3.57 35.39 -4.69
CA ILE A 91 4.31 34.33 -3.98
C ILE A 91 4.53 33.11 -4.89
N THR A 92 5.48 32.25 -4.55
CA THR A 92 5.66 30.97 -5.27
C THR A 92 4.73 29.88 -4.73
N LYS A 93 4.59 28.77 -5.48
CA LYS A 93 3.69 27.69 -5.08
C LYS A 93 4.27 26.91 -3.90
N GLY A 94 3.55 26.88 -2.79
CA GLY A 94 3.99 26.32 -1.51
C GLY A 94 4.57 27.35 -0.55
N ASP A 95 4.60 28.64 -0.89
CA ASP A 95 4.90 29.71 0.06
C ASP A 95 3.64 30.21 0.79
N VAL A 96 3.88 30.93 1.88
CA VAL A 96 2.86 31.58 2.71
C VAL A 96 3.12 33.09 2.66
N ALA A 97 2.09 33.86 2.27
CA ALA A 97 2.04 35.30 2.50
C ALA A 97 1.29 35.58 3.82
N VAL A 98 1.76 36.56 4.60
CA VAL A 98 1.24 36.85 5.95
C VAL A 98 0.78 38.30 6.03
N THR A 99 -0.49 38.50 6.40
CA THR A 99 -1.11 39.82 6.54
C THR A 99 -1.74 40.00 7.92
N GLY A 100 -2.10 41.24 8.24
CA GLY A 100 -3.07 41.51 9.31
C GLY A 100 -4.46 40.93 8.99
N PRO A 101 -5.36 40.91 9.98
CA PRO A 101 -6.68 40.28 9.86
C PRO A 101 -7.71 41.14 9.10
N GLY A 102 -7.45 42.44 8.92
CA GLY A 102 -8.49 43.39 8.54
C GLY A 102 -9.58 43.41 9.61
N ASN A 103 -10.82 43.18 9.21
CA ASN A 103 -11.97 43.05 10.10
C ASN A 103 -12.29 41.58 10.53
N LEU A 104 -11.45 40.59 10.18
CA LEU A 104 -11.63 39.20 10.64
C LEU A 104 -11.42 39.08 12.15
N ARG A 105 -12.06 38.09 12.78
CA ARG A 105 -11.90 37.79 14.22
C ARG A 105 -10.66 36.95 14.52
N CYS A 106 -9.54 37.29 13.90
CA CYS A 106 -8.23 36.67 14.13
C CYS A 106 -7.14 37.73 14.34
N LYS A 107 -5.92 37.29 14.67
CA LYS A 107 -4.75 38.16 14.84
C LYS A 107 -3.88 38.25 13.58
N SER A 108 -3.88 37.19 12.76
CA SER A 108 -3.08 37.08 11.53
C SER A 108 -3.81 36.26 10.47
N ALA A 109 -3.49 36.49 9.20
CA ALA A 109 -4.01 35.69 8.08
C ALA A 109 -2.87 35.18 7.18
N CYS A 110 -2.87 33.87 6.95
CA CYS A 110 -1.89 33.17 6.11
C CYS A 110 -2.51 32.84 4.74
N HIS A 111 -1.89 33.28 3.65
CA HIS A 111 -2.38 33.07 2.28
C HIS A 111 -1.40 32.19 1.48
N GLY A 112 -1.86 31.00 1.06
CA GLY A 112 -1.07 30.07 0.26
C GLY A 112 -1.43 30.06 -1.21
N CYS A 113 -0.42 29.90 -2.06
CA CYS A 113 -0.63 29.42 -3.43
C CYS A 113 -0.26 27.94 -3.52
N LEU A 114 -1.20 27.09 -3.93
CA LEU A 114 -1.02 25.64 -3.95
C LEU A 114 -0.97 25.07 -5.37
N LYS A 115 -0.40 23.87 -5.52
CA LYS A 115 -0.40 23.14 -6.78
C LYS A 115 -1.73 22.39 -6.95
N LYS A 116 -2.12 22.17 -8.21
CA LYS A 116 -3.25 21.32 -8.57
C LYS A 116 -2.84 19.85 -8.42
N TYR A 117 -3.75 18.99 -8.00
CA TYR A 117 -3.54 17.55 -7.90
C TYR A 117 -3.09 16.95 -9.24
N GLY A 118 -2.19 15.96 -9.18
CA GLY A 118 -1.56 15.38 -10.37
C GLY A 118 -0.51 16.28 -11.04
N SER A 119 0.08 17.24 -10.32
CA SER A 119 1.31 17.91 -10.75
C SER A 119 2.45 17.60 -9.77
N ASN A 120 3.69 17.53 -10.27
CA ASN A 120 4.86 17.11 -9.49
C ASN A 120 4.95 17.87 -8.17
N ASP A 121 5.24 17.15 -7.08
CA ASP A 121 5.31 17.66 -5.70
C ASP A 121 4.02 18.29 -5.15
N ALA A 122 2.84 18.13 -5.76
CA ALA A 122 1.62 18.76 -5.25
C ALA A 122 1.28 18.36 -3.80
N GLU A 123 1.34 17.07 -3.47
CA GLU A 123 1.10 16.58 -2.10
C GLU A 123 2.18 17.07 -1.12
N LYS A 124 3.44 17.09 -1.54
CA LYS A 124 4.55 17.65 -0.76
C LYS A 124 4.31 19.12 -0.45
N ILE A 125 3.96 19.93 -1.45
CA ILE A 125 3.67 21.36 -1.31
C ILE A 125 2.44 21.62 -0.42
N HIS A 126 1.43 20.75 -0.47
CA HIS A 126 0.27 20.82 0.45
C HIS A 126 0.70 20.62 1.91
N MET A 127 1.55 19.62 2.19
CA MET A 127 2.08 19.37 3.54
C MET A 127 3.06 20.47 4.00
N GLU A 128 3.97 20.90 3.13
CA GLU A 128 4.93 21.99 3.41
C GLU A 128 4.22 23.32 3.68
N PHE A 129 3.15 23.63 2.95
CA PHE A 129 2.35 24.84 3.19
C PHE A 129 1.71 24.83 4.58
N ILE A 130 1.12 23.70 5.00
CA ILE A 130 0.55 23.54 6.35
C ILE A 130 1.64 23.70 7.40
N SER A 131 2.79 23.02 7.24
CA SER A 131 3.95 23.18 8.12
C SER A 131 4.43 24.65 8.21
N LYS A 132 4.52 25.38 7.09
CA LYS A 132 4.86 26.80 7.08
C LYS A 132 3.82 27.68 7.80
N CYS A 133 2.53 27.38 7.69
CA CYS A 133 1.49 28.09 8.45
C CYS A 133 1.63 27.88 9.96
N LEU A 134 1.96 26.66 10.40
CA LEU A 134 2.20 26.36 11.82
C LEU A 134 3.48 27.02 12.35
N LYS A 135 4.54 27.10 11.53
CA LYS A 135 5.76 27.86 11.84
C LYS A 135 5.50 29.36 12.02
N GLU A 136 4.59 29.92 11.24
CA GLU A 136 4.21 31.34 11.35
C GLU A 136 3.34 31.61 12.59
N LEU A 137 2.47 30.67 12.95
CA LEU A 137 1.76 30.70 14.24
C LEU A 137 2.75 30.69 15.42
N ASP A 138 3.77 29.83 15.37
CA ASP A 138 4.79 29.74 16.43
C ASP A 138 5.74 30.94 16.45
N SER A 139 6.10 31.53 15.30
CA SER A 139 6.93 32.74 15.24
C SER A 139 6.26 33.94 15.93
N GLN A 140 4.92 34.00 15.86
CA GLN A 140 4.08 34.99 16.52
C GLN A 140 3.62 34.58 17.94
N LYS A 141 3.98 33.38 18.42
CA LYS A 141 3.54 32.78 19.71
C LYS A 141 2.02 32.71 19.87
N LEU A 142 1.34 32.36 18.78
CA LEU A 142 -0.10 32.19 18.71
C LEU A 142 -0.48 30.71 18.98
N SER A 143 -1.74 30.44 19.32
CA SER A 143 -2.13 29.13 19.88
C SER A 143 -3.23 28.40 19.10
N SER A 144 -4.00 29.10 18.28
CA SER A 144 -5.14 28.53 17.53
C SER A 144 -5.10 28.88 16.04
N ILE A 145 -5.38 27.91 15.18
CA ILE A 145 -5.39 28.08 13.72
C ILE A 145 -6.57 27.38 13.05
N ALA A 146 -7.25 28.10 12.15
CA ALA A 146 -8.33 27.55 11.33
C ALA A 146 -7.90 27.36 9.88
N PHE A 147 -8.10 26.14 9.37
CA PHE A 147 -7.90 25.77 7.98
C PHE A 147 -9.25 25.48 7.29
N PRO A 148 -9.46 25.88 6.02
CA PRO A 148 -10.57 25.38 5.22
C PRO A 148 -10.33 23.92 4.81
N GLY A 149 -11.28 23.36 4.05
CA GLY A 149 -11.05 22.17 3.21
C GLY A 149 -9.99 22.44 2.13
N LEU A 150 -8.72 22.49 2.54
CA LEU A 150 -7.59 22.84 1.69
C LEU A 150 -7.50 21.88 0.50
N THR A 151 -7.18 22.47 -0.66
CA THR A 151 -6.99 21.81 -1.97
C THR A 151 -8.12 20.97 -2.56
N THR A 152 -9.20 20.66 -1.83
CA THR A 152 -10.33 19.85 -2.34
C THR A 152 -11.12 20.53 -3.45
N GLY A 153 -11.20 21.87 -3.43
CA GLY A 153 -11.89 22.69 -4.42
C GLY A 153 -11.10 22.91 -5.72
N PHE A 154 -10.66 24.16 -5.97
CA PHE A 154 -10.02 24.57 -7.23
C PHE A 154 -8.79 23.73 -7.61
N HIS A 155 -8.03 23.27 -6.61
CA HIS A 155 -6.82 22.46 -6.79
C HIS A 155 -7.12 20.97 -7.03
N LYS A 156 -8.39 20.53 -6.94
CA LYS A 156 -8.87 19.18 -7.31
C LYS A 156 -8.18 18.00 -6.61
N PHE A 157 -7.73 18.16 -5.37
CA PHE A 157 -7.28 17.00 -4.59
C PHE A 157 -8.46 16.07 -4.28
N PRO A 158 -8.29 14.74 -4.35
CA PRO A 158 -9.23 13.80 -3.75
C PRO A 158 -9.41 14.14 -2.27
N LYS A 159 -10.66 14.19 -1.81
CA LYS A 159 -11.02 14.74 -0.49
C LYS A 159 -10.35 14.00 0.66
N ASN A 160 -10.21 12.67 0.53
CA ASN A 160 -9.47 11.80 1.45
C ASN A 160 -7.94 12.03 1.41
N VAL A 161 -7.34 12.29 0.24
CA VAL A 161 -5.90 12.57 0.14
C VAL A 161 -5.57 13.92 0.76
N ALA A 162 -6.40 14.93 0.50
CA ALA A 162 -6.25 16.26 1.10
C ALA A 162 -6.36 16.21 2.63
N SER A 163 -7.38 15.53 3.18
CA SER A 163 -7.60 15.45 4.62
C SER A 163 -6.51 14.65 5.33
N ILE A 164 -6.17 13.45 4.85
CA ILE A 164 -5.12 12.62 5.45
C ILE A 164 -3.77 13.34 5.39
N ASN A 165 -3.41 13.98 4.27
CA ASN A 165 -2.14 14.71 4.18
C ASN A 165 -2.14 15.99 5.02
N ALA A 166 -3.28 16.66 5.20
CA ALA A 166 -3.39 17.82 6.08
C ALA A 166 -3.16 17.43 7.54
N CYS A 167 -3.82 16.36 8.00
CA CYS A 167 -3.59 15.81 9.33
C CYS A 167 -2.13 15.38 9.49
N ARG A 168 -1.54 14.65 8.52
CA ARG A 168 -0.12 14.24 8.51
C ARG A 168 0.86 15.38 8.74
N ALA A 169 0.67 16.50 8.04
CA ALA A 169 1.52 17.68 8.22
C ALA A 169 1.43 18.27 9.65
N ILE A 170 0.25 18.21 10.27
CA ILE A 170 0.03 18.70 11.64
C ILE A 170 0.70 17.79 12.67
N ALA A 171 0.50 16.46 12.64
CA ALA A 171 1.15 15.59 13.63
C ALA A 171 2.68 15.62 13.49
N GLN A 172 3.20 15.52 12.26
CA GLN A 172 4.65 15.63 12.01
C GLN A 172 5.20 16.95 12.57
N TYR A 173 4.48 18.06 12.39
CA TYR A 173 4.89 19.34 12.97
C TYR A 173 4.91 19.32 14.51
N ILE A 174 3.89 18.74 15.15
CA ILE A 174 3.79 18.60 16.61
C ILE A 174 4.87 17.63 17.15
N ASP A 175 5.25 16.62 16.36
CA ASP A 175 6.31 15.66 16.69
C ASP A 175 7.70 16.30 16.60
N ASP A 176 7.96 17.05 15.52
CA ASP A 176 9.22 17.78 15.29
C ASP A 176 9.40 18.98 16.24
N ASN A 177 8.29 19.55 16.75
CA ASN A 177 8.29 20.78 17.56
C ASN A 177 7.55 20.56 18.89
N PRO A 178 8.08 19.75 19.84
CA PRO A 178 7.41 19.42 21.10
C PRO A 178 7.14 20.63 22.02
N ASN A 179 7.83 21.76 21.77
CA ASN A 179 7.65 23.04 22.48
C ASN A 179 6.77 24.04 21.71
N THR A 180 5.98 23.59 20.72
CA THR A 180 5.07 24.45 19.95
C THR A 180 4.06 25.18 20.85
N SER A 181 3.79 26.45 20.52
CA SER A 181 2.75 27.28 21.13
C SER A 181 1.35 26.92 20.64
N LEU A 182 1.23 26.14 19.56
CA LEU A 182 -0.01 25.54 19.07
C LEU A 182 -0.73 24.74 20.17
N LYS A 183 -2.05 24.95 20.26
CA LYS A 183 -2.98 24.27 21.19
C LYS A 183 -4.28 23.84 20.49
N GLU A 184 -4.71 24.54 19.44
CA GLU A 184 -5.89 24.17 18.66
C GLU A 184 -5.64 24.25 17.15
N VAL A 185 -6.04 23.22 16.42
CA VAL A 185 -6.21 23.24 14.96
C VAL A 185 -7.65 22.90 14.61
N ARG A 186 -8.31 23.78 13.86
CA ARG A 186 -9.72 23.63 13.46
C ARG A 186 -9.85 23.55 11.94
N PHE A 187 -10.43 22.46 11.43
CA PHE A 187 -10.85 22.35 10.03
C PHE A 187 -12.31 22.80 9.88
N VAL A 188 -12.52 23.89 9.16
CA VAL A 188 -13.85 24.50 9.00
C VAL A 188 -14.32 24.31 7.57
N ILE A 189 -15.32 23.45 7.40
CA ILE A 189 -15.83 23.03 6.10
C ILE A 189 -17.20 23.66 5.86
N HIS A 190 -17.44 24.21 4.67
CA HIS A 190 -18.73 24.81 4.34
C HIS A 190 -19.86 23.76 4.46
N PRO A 191 -21.02 24.06 5.09
CA PRO A 191 -22.07 23.07 5.33
C PRO A 191 -22.66 22.39 4.08
N GLU A 192 -22.42 22.93 2.89
CA GLU A 192 -22.79 22.31 1.61
C GLU A 192 -21.80 21.21 1.14
N ASP A 193 -20.54 21.21 1.59
CA ASP A 193 -19.51 20.24 1.16
C ASP A 193 -19.44 19.03 2.11
N LYS A 194 -20.57 18.33 2.23
CA LYS A 194 -20.73 17.15 3.11
C LYS A 194 -19.68 16.07 2.87
N GLU A 195 -19.23 15.90 1.62
CA GLU A 195 -18.18 14.93 1.27
C GLU A 195 -16.80 15.36 1.81
N THR A 196 -16.44 16.65 1.73
CA THR A 196 -15.16 17.11 2.32
C THR A 196 -15.26 17.08 3.83
N PHE A 197 -16.40 17.48 4.42
CA PHE A 197 -16.63 17.39 5.86
C PHE A 197 -16.43 15.95 6.34
N LYS A 198 -17.13 14.98 5.74
CA LYS A 198 -16.96 13.55 6.05
C LYS A 198 -15.50 13.09 5.87
N ALA A 199 -14.83 13.47 4.79
CA ALA A 199 -13.45 13.04 4.55
C ALA A 199 -12.45 13.60 5.57
N PHE A 200 -12.71 14.77 6.15
CA PHE A 200 -11.91 15.31 7.26
C PHE A 200 -12.29 14.67 8.60
N CYS A 201 -13.58 14.43 8.88
CA CYS A 201 -14.02 13.71 10.07
C CYS A 201 -13.42 12.29 10.12
N ASP A 202 -13.56 11.53 9.03
CA ASP A 202 -12.95 10.20 8.85
C ASP A 202 -11.45 10.28 9.14
N ALA A 203 -10.72 11.23 8.53
CA ALA A 203 -9.26 11.34 8.68
C ALA A 203 -8.81 11.69 10.11
N VAL A 204 -9.52 12.58 10.82
CA VAL A 204 -9.19 12.91 12.23
C VAL A 204 -9.47 11.71 13.15
N GLN A 205 -10.58 10.99 12.92
CA GLN A 205 -10.97 9.85 13.75
C GLN A 205 -10.10 8.60 13.50
N THR A 206 -9.85 8.23 12.24
CA THR A 206 -9.28 6.89 11.91
C THR A 206 -7.78 6.86 11.71
N TRP A 207 -7.06 7.98 11.85
CA TRP A 207 -5.64 8.00 11.54
C TRP A 207 -4.78 7.37 12.66
N ASP A 208 -4.00 6.38 12.24
CA ASP A 208 -3.04 5.61 13.04
C ASP A 208 -1.61 6.21 13.01
N LEU A 209 -0.90 6.06 14.13
CA LEU A 209 0.31 6.81 14.48
C LEU A 209 1.60 6.04 14.17
N SER A 210 1.90 5.88 12.88
CA SER A 210 3.24 5.50 12.42
C SER A 210 3.92 6.67 11.70
N PRO A 211 4.97 7.29 12.30
CA PRO A 211 5.80 8.26 11.59
C PRO A 211 6.56 7.54 10.47
N ASN A 212 6.18 7.81 9.22
CA ASN A 212 6.86 7.19 8.08
C ASN A 212 7.97 8.12 7.56
N THR A 213 9.05 8.21 8.33
CA THR A 213 10.22 9.06 8.06
C THR A 213 11.48 8.22 7.89
N GLU A 214 12.05 8.25 6.68
CA GLU A 214 13.42 7.85 6.31
C GLU A 214 13.85 6.37 6.50
N ILE A 215 13.37 5.68 7.53
CA ILE A 215 13.71 4.29 7.89
C ILE A 215 13.37 3.30 6.76
N GLU A 216 12.20 3.45 6.12
CA GLU A 216 11.78 2.55 5.03
C GLU A 216 12.65 2.63 3.77
N ARG A 217 13.42 3.72 3.55
CA ARG A 217 14.35 3.82 2.41
C ARG A 217 15.66 3.06 2.61
N LYS A 218 16.00 2.72 3.85
CA LYS A 218 17.24 2.00 4.20
C LYS A 218 17.06 0.49 4.29
N VAL A 219 15.83 0.02 4.51
CA VAL A 219 15.52 -1.42 4.65
C VAL A 219 15.55 -2.10 3.28
N LEU A 220 16.46 -3.06 3.12
CA LEU A 220 16.58 -3.89 1.92
C LEU A 220 15.63 -5.09 1.94
N CYS A 221 15.39 -5.65 3.13
CA CYS A 221 14.49 -6.79 3.30
C CYS A 221 14.06 -6.95 4.77
N ARG A 222 12.82 -7.39 4.98
CA ARG A 222 12.30 -7.86 6.27
C ARG A 222 11.70 -9.25 6.10
N PHE A 223 12.02 -10.16 7.01
CA PHE A 223 11.54 -11.53 7.01
C PHE A 223 11.58 -12.11 8.44
N LEU A 224 11.13 -13.36 8.59
CA LEU A 224 11.22 -14.10 9.85
C LEU A 224 12.22 -15.25 9.68
N ILE A 225 12.92 -15.60 10.76
CA ILE A 225 13.63 -16.87 10.93
C ILE A 225 13.07 -17.52 12.20
N ASN A 226 12.32 -18.60 12.03
CA ASN A 226 11.45 -19.19 13.05
C ASN A 226 10.61 -18.10 13.75
N GLN A 227 10.81 -17.86 15.05
CA GLN A 227 10.11 -16.83 15.84
C GLN A 227 10.78 -15.44 15.85
N ILE A 228 11.92 -15.26 15.16
CA ILE A 228 12.73 -14.04 15.22
C ILE A 228 12.52 -13.19 13.96
N THR A 229 12.15 -11.91 14.14
CA THR A 229 12.08 -10.94 13.03
C THR A 229 13.49 -10.52 12.63
N VAL A 230 13.86 -10.75 11.37
CA VAL A 230 15.14 -10.32 10.80
C VAL A 230 14.91 -9.14 9.84
N LEU A 231 15.66 -8.07 10.07
CA LEU A 231 15.71 -6.88 9.23
C LEU A 231 17.09 -6.76 8.60
N ILE A 232 17.18 -6.57 7.29
CA ILE A 232 18.42 -6.21 6.59
C ILE A 232 18.28 -4.75 6.14
N LYS A 233 19.21 -3.87 6.55
CA LYS A 233 19.22 -2.47 6.12
C LYS A 233 20.62 -1.92 5.87
N VAL A 234 20.71 -0.87 5.05
CA VAL A 234 21.92 -0.06 4.85
C VAL A 234 21.91 1.12 5.81
N ASP A 235 22.78 1.09 6.83
CA ASP A 235 22.79 2.12 7.87
C ASP A 235 24.13 2.17 8.62
N LYS A 236 24.25 3.03 9.63
CA LYS A 236 25.36 3.01 10.61
C LYS A 236 24.93 2.33 11.91
N ILE A 237 25.67 1.31 12.34
CA ILE A 237 25.28 0.49 13.49
C ILE A 237 25.45 1.21 14.84
N GLU A 238 26.33 2.21 14.89
CA GLU A 238 26.54 3.08 16.05
C GLU A 238 25.45 4.14 16.23
N GLU A 239 24.56 4.32 15.25
CA GLU A 239 23.40 5.23 15.32
C GLU A 239 22.09 4.48 15.71
N GLU A 240 22.14 3.15 15.87
CA GLU A 240 20.98 2.29 16.16
C GLU A 240 20.42 2.48 17.57
N GLU A 241 19.09 2.60 17.65
CA GLU A 241 18.35 2.61 18.90
C GLU A 241 17.77 1.21 19.17
N ILE A 242 18.54 0.39 19.90
CA ILE A 242 18.29 -1.06 20.05
C ILE A 242 18.89 -1.57 21.37
N ASP A 243 18.45 -2.72 21.91
CA ASP A 243 18.97 -3.18 23.20
C ASP A 243 20.48 -3.49 23.16
N MET A 244 20.97 -4.20 22.13
CA MET A 244 22.38 -4.56 21.99
C MET A 244 22.90 -4.35 20.57
N ILE A 245 24.09 -3.76 20.42
CA ILE A 245 24.84 -3.78 19.15
C ILE A 245 26.03 -4.74 19.24
N VAL A 246 26.48 -5.24 18.09
CA VAL A 246 27.63 -6.14 18.00
C VAL A 246 28.79 -5.44 17.31
N ASN A 247 29.95 -5.38 17.97
CA ASN A 247 31.18 -4.82 17.43
C ASN A 247 32.12 -5.96 16.96
N SER A 248 32.77 -5.81 15.81
CA SER A 248 33.77 -6.77 15.33
C SER A 248 35.18 -6.32 15.69
N VAL A 249 35.86 -7.10 16.54
CA VAL A 249 37.13 -6.72 17.20
C VAL A 249 38.28 -7.67 16.90
N ASN A 250 39.50 -7.23 17.24
CA ASN A 250 40.72 -8.02 17.21
C ASN A 250 41.00 -8.70 18.57
N LYS A 251 41.99 -9.61 18.62
CA LYS A 251 42.35 -10.36 19.83
C LYS A 251 42.67 -9.50 21.04
N SER A 252 43.36 -8.37 20.84
CA SER A 252 43.73 -7.45 21.92
C SER A 252 42.58 -6.56 22.40
N LEU A 253 41.36 -6.73 21.86
CA LEU A 253 40.18 -5.90 22.14
C LEU A 253 40.43 -4.39 21.92
N ASP A 254 41.41 -4.06 21.07
CA ASP A 254 41.81 -2.69 20.77
C ASP A 254 40.76 -2.04 19.85
N LEU A 255 39.93 -1.19 20.42
CA LEU A 255 38.82 -0.57 19.70
C LEU A 255 39.28 0.49 18.68
N GLY A 256 40.54 0.93 18.72
CA GLY A 256 41.11 1.83 17.71
C GLY A 256 41.42 1.15 16.37
N LYS A 257 41.38 -0.19 16.31
CA LYS A 257 41.73 -0.99 15.11
C LYS A 257 40.48 -1.54 14.41
N GLY A 258 40.37 -1.22 13.12
CA GLY A 258 39.23 -1.56 12.27
C GLY A 258 38.25 -0.39 12.17
N SER A 259 37.77 -0.09 10.96
CA SER A 259 36.90 1.07 10.69
C SER A 259 35.64 1.07 11.55
N LEU A 260 34.94 -0.07 11.60
CA LEU A 260 33.73 -0.26 12.39
C LEU A 260 33.99 -0.07 13.90
N SER A 261 34.98 -0.76 14.45
CA SER A 261 35.28 -0.68 15.88
C SER A 261 35.67 0.73 16.30
N LYS A 262 36.39 1.45 15.43
CA LYS A 262 36.72 2.86 15.64
C LYS A 262 35.49 3.77 15.58
N ALA A 263 34.54 3.53 14.68
CA ALA A 263 33.29 4.29 14.61
C ALA A 263 32.47 4.11 15.90
N ILE A 264 32.25 2.84 16.32
CA ILE A 264 31.59 2.49 17.57
C ILE A 264 32.29 3.11 18.78
N ALA A 265 33.62 3.03 18.88
CA ALA A 265 34.38 3.62 19.99
C ALA A 265 34.32 5.15 20.01
N THR A 266 34.27 5.79 18.84
CA THR A 266 34.13 7.26 18.74
C THR A 266 32.74 7.70 19.23
N ALA A 267 31.69 6.98 18.85
CA ALA A 267 30.33 7.27 19.26
C ALA A 267 30.04 6.90 20.74
N ALA A 268 30.64 5.82 21.26
CA ALA A 268 30.49 5.40 22.65
C ALA A 268 31.30 6.26 23.64
N GLY A 269 32.42 6.83 23.23
CA GLY A 269 33.35 7.55 24.12
C GLY A 269 34.39 6.63 24.77
N SER A 270 35.27 7.20 25.59
CA SER A 270 36.44 6.50 26.15
C SER A 270 36.09 5.42 27.18
N GLU A 271 34.93 5.51 27.83
CA GLU A 271 34.50 4.62 28.92
C GLU A 271 34.50 3.15 28.51
N VAL A 272 33.99 2.83 27.31
CA VAL A 272 33.96 1.44 26.80
C VAL A 272 35.38 0.90 26.57
N ALA A 273 36.32 1.74 26.11
CA ALA A 273 37.72 1.35 25.95
C ALA A 273 38.47 1.23 27.28
N GLU A 274 37.96 1.83 28.36
CA GLU A 274 38.45 1.67 29.74
C GLU A 274 37.87 0.40 30.36
N GLU A 275 36.58 0.14 30.20
CA GLU A 275 35.89 -1.10 30.59
C GLU A 275 36.56 -2.33 29.95
N CYS A 276 36.79 -2.31 28.62
CA CYS A 276 37.53 -3.36 27.92
C CYS A 276 38.92 -3.62 28.52
N ARG A 277 39.67 -2.58 28.90
CA ARG A 277 41.02 -2.72 29.48
C ARG A 277 41.00 -3.22 30.94
N ARG A 278 39.99 -2.83 31.71
CA ARG A 278 39.83 -3.19 33.12
C ARG A 278 39.32 -4.61 33.29
N ASP A 279 38.27 -4.96 32.56
CA ASP A 279 37.49 -6.18 32.79
C ASP A 279 37.90 -7.32 31.84
N HIS A 280 38.56 -6.99 30.72
CA HIS A 280 39.12 -7.95 29.75
C HIS A 280 40.60 -7.64 29.40
N PRO A 281 41.52 -7.56 30.39
CA PRO A 281 42.92 -7.17 30.17
C PRO A 281 43.71 -8.14 29.27
N SER A 282 43.28 -9.40 29.16
CA SER A 282 43.84 -10.39 28.23
C SER A 282 43.24 -10.32 26.82
N GLY A 283 42.32 -9.38 26.57
CA GLY A 283 41.55 -9.27 25.34
C GLY A 283 40.49 -10.37 25.19
N VAL A 284 40.23 -10.77 23.95
CA VAL A 284 39.21 -11.78 23.59
C VAL A 284 39.78 -12.76 22.57
N SER A 285 39.58 -14.06 22.80
CA SER A 285 40.08 -15.11 21.90
C SER A 285 39.23 -15.22 20.62
N GLU A 286 39.84 -15.71 19.53
CA GLU A 286 39.12 -15.95 18.27
C GLU A 286 37.98 -16.96 18.47
N GLY A 287 36.83 -16.67 17.88
CA GLY A 287 35.60 -17.44 18.04
C GLY A 287 34.83 -17.15 19.33
N ASN A 288 35.23 -16.14 20.12
CA ASN A 288 34.57 -15.74 21.36
C ASN A 288 34.14 -14.27 21.39
N VAL A 289 33.30 -13.95 22.37
CA VAL A 289 32.64 -12.66 22.55
C VAL A 289 32.79 -12.19 23.99
N VAL A 290 32.77 -10.88 24.21
CA VAL A 290 32.67 -10.25 25.55
C VAL A 290 31.65 -9.10 25.50
N VAL A 291 31.06 -8.74 26.65
CA VAL A 291 29.97 -7.74 26.72
C VAL A 291 30.37 -6.60 27.65
N THR A 292 30.12 -5.37 27.21
CA THR A 292 30.40 -4.13 27.94
C THR A 292 29.16 -3.23 28.01
N SER A 293 29.24 -2.15 28.80
CA SER A 293 28.30 -1.03 28.71
C SER A 293 28.37 -0.32 27.36
N ALA A 294 27.39 0.54 27.09
CA ALA A 294 27.24 1.22 25.81
C ALA A 294 27.93 2.59 25.72
N GLY A 295 28.42 3.13 26.85
CA GLY A 295 28.84 4.54 26.94
C GLY A 295 27.74 5.48 26.46
N ASN A 296 28.08 6.38 25.53
CA ASN A 296 27.17 7.37 24.94
C ASN A 296 26.28 6.85 23.79
N LEU A 297 26.34 5.55 23.43
CA LEU A 297 25.48 5.00 22.38
C LEU A 297 24.01 4.93 22.82
N LYS A 298 23.10 4.89 21.84
CA LYS A 298 21.66 4.69 22.08
C LYS A 298 21.26 3.25 22.45
N CYS A 299 22.22 2.33 22.56
CA CYS A 299 21.96 0.96 22.97
C CYS A 299 22.22 0.74 24.48
N LYS A 300 21.81 -0.42 25.02
CA LYS A 300 22.04 -0.76 26.43
C LYS A 300 23.37 -1.46 26.66
N LYS A 301 23.83 -2.24 25.67
CA LYS A 301 25.04 -3.07 25.74
C LYS A 301 25.76 -3.13 24.38
N ILE A 302 27.07 -3.39 24.42
CA ILE A 302 27.87 -3.74 23.25
C ILE A 302 28.40 -5.17 23.43
N CYS A 303 28.22 -6.02 22.43
CA CYS A 303 28.84 -7.34 22.36
C CYS A 303 30.04 -7.29 21.41
N HIS A 304 31.24 -7.40 21.94
CA HIS A 304 32.50 -7.37 21.17
C HIS A 304 32.88 -8.79 20.73
N ALA A 305 32.78 -9.06 19.44
CA ALA A 305 32.98 -10.37 18.83
C ALA A 305 34.31 -10.46 18.05
N CYS A 306 35.17 -11.41 18.42
CA CYS A 306 36.46 -11.62 17.76
C CYS A 306 36.37 -12.80 16.77
N ILE A 307 36.34 -12.49 15.48
CA ILE A 307 36.15 -13.51 14.43
C ILE A 307 37.51 -14.05 13.93
N PRO A 308 37.66 -15.38 13.77
CA PRO A 308 38.81 -16.00 13.10
C PRO A 308 39.11 -15.40 11.72
N PRO A 309 40.36 -15.43 11.23
CA PRO A 309 40.68 -15.07 9.85
C PRO A 309 39.98 -16.02 8.85
N TYR A 310 39.61 -15.52 7.68
CA TYR A 310 39.02 -16.35 6.63
C TYR A 310 40.01 -17.45 6.18
N ASN A 311 39.55 -18.70 6.23
CA ASN A 311 40.32 -19.86 5.78
C ASN A 311 40.13 -20.05 4.27
N GLN A 312 41.17 -19.74 3.50
CA GLN A 312 41.14 -19.88 2.04
C GLN A 312 41.07 -21.34 1.57
N ASN A 313 41.55 -22.28 2.39
CA ASN A 313 41.63 -23.70 2.06
C ASN A 313 40.33 -24.46 2.39
N ASP A 314 39.55 -24.00 3.37
CA ASP A 314 38.27 -24.59 3.73
C ASP A 314 37.21 -23.52 4.05
N LYS A 315 36.32 -23.30 3.07
CA LYS A 315 35.21 -22.36 3.16
C LYS A 315 34.13 -22.79 4.17
N SER A 316 34.02 -24.08 4.47
CA SER A 316 33.00 -24.63 5.36
C SER A 316 33.31 -24.30 6.82
N VAL A 317 34.58 -24.35 7.21
CA VAL A 317 35.08 -23.89 8.52
C VAL A 317 34.72 -22.42 8.72
N SER A 318 35.08 -21.55 7.77
CA SER A 318 34.75 -20.12 7.87
C SER A 318 33.24 -19.81 7.87
N LYS A 319 32.41 -20.57 7.15
CA LYS A 319 30.94 -20.43 7.29
C LYS A 319 30.47 -20.82 8.71
N THR A 320 31.13 -21.79 9.33
CA THR A 320 30.82 -22.30 10.67
C THR A 320 31.32 -21.35 11.77
N ASP A 321 32.47 -20.72 11.60
CA ASP A 321 32.97 -19.67 12.51
C ASP A 321 31.97 -18.51 12.64
N ILE A 322 31.37 -18.08 11.51
CA ILE A 322 30.34 -17.04 11.50
C ILE A 322 29.02 -17.51 12.14
N GLN A 323 28.61 -18.77 11.93
CA GLN A 323 27.44 -19.33 12.64
C GLN A 323 27.65 -19.29 14.16
N ASN A 324 28.79 -19.82 14.62
CA ASN A 324 29.13 -19.93 16.03
C ASN A 324 29.26 -18.56 16.73
N ILE A 325 29.86 -17.56 16.07
CA ILE A 325 29.99 -16.23 16.67
C ILE A 325 28.64 -15.51 16.75
N VAL A 326 27.74 -15.69 15.77
CA VAL A 326 26.38 -15.13 15.82
C VAL A 326 25.57 -15.78 16.95
N ILE A 327 25.62 -17.10 17.08
CA ILE A 327 24.96 -17.83 18.18
C ILE A 327 25.44 -17.28 19.54
N LYS A 328 26.75 -17.17 19.77
CA LYS A 328 27.31 -16.62 21.01
C LYS A 328 26.89 -15.17 21.28
N CYS A 329 26.77 -14.34 20.25
CA CYS A 329 26.25 -12.97 20.41
C CYS A 329 24.77 -12.97 20.82
N MET A 330 23.96 -13.88 20.28
CA MET A 330 22.54 -14.00 20.63
C MET A 330 22.35 -14.60 22.02
N GLU A 331 23.15 -15.59 22.42
CA GLU A 331 23.23 -16.10 23.79
C GLU A 331 23.56 -14.96 24.77
N LYS A 332 24.54 -14.11 24.46
CA LYS A 332 24.85 -12.92 25.28
C LYS A 332 23.76 -11.85 25.28
N ALA A 333 23.04 -11.65 24.18
CA ALA A 333 21.86 -10.80 24.17
C ALA A 333 20.76 -11.37 25.09
N ASP A 334 20.56 -12.69 25.08
CA ASP A 334 19.54 -13.37 25.90
C ASP A 334 19.87 -13.36 27.40
N GLU A 335 21.13 -13.64 27.77
CA GLU A 335 21.64 -13.49 29.13
C GLU A 335 21.45 -12.06 29.67
N ASN A 336 21.53 -11.05 28.80
CA ASN A 336 21.30 -9.63 29.14
C ASN A 336 19.85 -9.17 28.95
N GLN A 337 18.90 -10.09 28.71
CA GLN A 337 17.46 -9.82 28.52
C GLN A 337 17.17 -8.78 27.41
N CYS A 338 17.98 -8.79 26.35
CA CYS A 338 17.83 -7.92 25.20
C CYS A 338 16.79 -8.49 24.23
N ASN A 339 15.70 -7.75 23.99
CA ASN A 339 14.69 -8.14 23.02
C ASN A 339 15.17 -8.01 21.57
N CYS A 340 16.24 -7.23 21.34
CA CYS A 340 16.71 -6.92 20.01
C CYS A 340 18.24 -6.72 19.93
N VAL A 341 18.84 -7.24 18.86
CA VAL A 341 20.30 -7.19 18.63
C VAL A 341 20.63 -6.79 17.19
N ALA A 342 21.59 -5.87 17.02
CA ALA A 342 22.08 -5.41 15.73
C ALA A 342 23.47 -5.98 15.45
N PHE A 343 23.65 -6.56 14.26
CA PHE A 343 24.90 -7.12 13.78
C PHE A 343 25.42 -6.37 12.55
N PRO A 344 26.74 -6.18 12.43
CA PRO A 344 27.38 -5.74 11.19
C PRO A 344 27.49 -6.93 10.22
N ALA A 345 27.69 -6.66 8.93
CA ALA A 345 28.06 -7.68 7.94
C ALA A 345 29.46 -8.27 8.20
N PHE A 346 29.53 -9.25 9.11
CA PHE A 346 30.76 -9.76 9.71
C PHE A 346 31.85 -10.20 8.70
N GLY A 347 33.09 -9.78 8.99
CA GLY A 347 34.31 -10.24 8.30
C GLY A 347 34.49 -9.78 6.85
N THR A 348 33.47 -9.17 6.23
CA THR A 348 33.43 -8.80 4.80
C THR A 348 34.47 -7.76 4.36
N LEU A 349 34.91 -6.90 5.28
CA LEU A 349 35.93 -5.88 5.02
C LEU A 349 37.32 -6.37 5.46
N TYR A 350 37.68 -6.18 6.73
CA TYR A 350 39.05 -6.37 7.23
C TYR A 350 39.54 -7.84 7.30
N LYS A 351 38.63 -8.82 7.20
CA LYS A 351 38.95 -10.26 7.34
C LYS A 351 38.79 -11.06 6.04
N ASN A 352 38.50 -10.38 4.92
CA ASN A 352 38.37 -10.97 3.58
C ASN A 352 37.35 -12.12 3.45
N TYR A 353 36.28 -12.15 4.27
CA TYR A 353 35.21 -13.12 4.09
C TYR A 353 34.38 -12.77 2.83
N PRO A 354 34.12 -13.72 1.91
CA PRO A 354 33.21 -13.49 0.79
C PRO A 354 31.79 -13.21 1.28
N ALA A 355 31.12 -12.22 0.68
CA ALA A 355 29.80 -11.75 1.12
C ALA A 355 28.75 -12.86 1.26
N GLN A 356 28.74 -13.84 0.35
CA GLN A 356 27.83 -15.00 0.39
C GLN A 356 28.12 -15.95 1.56
N ILE A 357 29.40 -16.12 1.93
CA ILE A 357 29.80 -16.92 3.10
C ILE A 357 29.37 -16.20 4.39
N THR A 358 29.53 -14.87 4.47
CA THR A 358 29.02 -14.08 5.59
C THR A 358 27.50 -14.16 5.68
N ALA A 359 26.77 -13.86 4.61
CA ALA A 359 25.30 -13.85 4.62
C ALA A 359 24.74 -15.21 5.07
N GLY A 360 25.19 -16.30 4.43
CA GLY A 360 24.74 -17.64 4.79
C GLY A 360 25.25 -18.16 6.12
N GLY A 361 26.40 -17.68 6.61
CA GLY A 361 26.87 -17.99 7.95
C GLY A 361 26.00 -17.31 9.01
N MET A 362 25.74 -16.01 8.84
CA MET A 362 25.01 -15.20 9.82
C MET A 362 23.54 -15.62 9.92
N LEU A 363 22.83 -15.72 8.80
CA LEU A 363 21.41 -16.12 8.82
C LEU A 363 21.25 -17.56 9.32
N LYS A 364 22.22 -18.45 9.07
CA LYS A 364 22.21 -19.81 9.61
C LYS A 364 22.48 -19.86 11.12
N GLY A 365 23.31 -18.96 11.65
CA GLY A 365 23.50 -18.79 13.10
C GLY A 365 22.20 -18.36 13.80
N VAL A 366 21.46 -17.41 13.21
CA VAL A 366 20.12 -17.00 13.71
C VAL A 366 19.12 -18.16 13.67
N ASP A 367 19.12 -18.96 12.60
CA ASP A 367 18.27 -20.16 12.48
C ASP A 367 18.59 -21.23 13.52
N GLN A 368 19.87 -21.50 13.77
CA GLN A 368 20.31 -22.45 14.78
C GLN A 368 19.96 -21.97 16.20
N PHE A 369 20.26 -20.70 16.53
CA PHE A 369 19.94 -20.12 17.83
C PHE A 369 18.43 -20.14 18.11
N SER A 370 17.60 -19.68 17.16
CA SER A 370 16.14 -19.64 17.35
C SER A 370 15.52 -21.04 17.55
N LYS A 371 16.11 -22.09 16.95
CA LYS A 371 15.70 -23.48 17.17
C LYS A 371 16.14 -24.04 18.52
N SER A 372 17.32 -23.68 19.03
CA SER A 372 17.79 -24.16 20.34
C SER A 372 17.25 -23.35 21.53
N HIS A 373 16.89 -22.07 21.33
CA HIS A 373 16.44 -21.16 22.38
C HIS A 373 15.02 -20.62 22.10
N THR A 374 14.03 -21.50 22.06
CA THR A 374 12.64 -21.14 21.72
C THR A 374 11.99 -20.13 22.67
N GLN A 375 12.42 -20.09 23.94
CA GLN A 375 11.96 -19.15 24.96
C GLN A 375 12.83 -17.89 25.09
N SER A 376 13.82 -17.68 24.21
CA SER A 376 14.71 -16.51 24.27
C SER A 376 13.94 -15.19 24.26
N SER A 377 14.42 -14.23 25.05
CA SER A 377 14.04 -12.81 25.01
C SER A 377 14.29 -12.16 23.65
N VAL A 378 15.30 -12.59 22.88
CA VAL A 378 15.65 -12.01 21.57
C VAL A 378 14.54 -12.28 20.54
N LYS A 379 13.74 -11.26 20.23
CA LYS A 379 12.66 -11.31 19.22
C LYS A 379 13.03 -10.67 17.89
N ARG A 380 14.08 -9.84 17.85
CA ARG A 380 14.46 -9.05 16.65
C ARG A 380 15.98 -9.08 16.42
N VAL A 381 16.37 -9.35 15.19
CA VAL A 381 17.75 -9.24 14.70
C VAL A 381 17.79 -8.21 13.58
N ILE A 382 18.73 -7.26 13.66
CA ILE A 382 19.00 -6.32 12.56
C ILE A 382 20.38 -6.64 11.99
N ILE A 383 20.47 -6.84 10.68
CA ILE A 383 21.73 -6.88 9.93
C ILE A 383 21.93 -5.50 9.31
N VAL A 384 22.95 -4.78 9.81
CA VAL A 384 23.32 -3.46 9.36
C VAL A 384 24.49 -3.57 8.39
N ILE A 385 24.26 -3.13 7.15
CA ILE A 385 25.28 -3.03 6.11
C ILE A 385 25.79 -1.60 6.12
N TYR A 386 27.07 -1.43 6.45
CA TYR A 386 27.66 -0.13 6.75
C TYR A 386 27.91 0.69 5.46
N GLY A 387 27.00 1.61 5.14
CA GLY A 387 27.15 2.56 4.02
C GLY A 387 26.69 2.05 2.64
N ASP A 388 26.46 2.99 1.74
CA ASP A 388 25.85 2.84 0.41
C ASP A 388 26.76 2.14 -0.63
N GLN A 389 28.07 2.10 -0.39
CA GLN A 389 29.08 1.59 -1.33
C GLN A 389 29.06 0.06 -1.54
N HIS A 390 28.29 -0.70 -0.75
CA HIS A 390 28.40 -2.16 -0.64
C HIS A 390 27.24 -2.95 -1.28
N THR A 391 26.98 -2.69 -2.56
CA THR A 391 25.95 -3.38 -3.36
C THR A 391 26.12 -4.92 -3.36
N GLY A 392 27.36 -5.43 -3.41
CA GLY A 392 27.63 -6.86 -3.39
C GLY A 392 27.30 -7.56 -2.07
N ILE A 393 27.50 -6.88 -0.92
CA ILE A 393 27.11 -7.39 0.41
C ILE A 393 25.59 -7.34 0.54
N SER A 394 24.99 -6.22 0.15
CA SER A 394 23.54 -6.02 0.09
C SER A 394 22.85 -7.13 -0.71
N LYS A 395 23.33 -7.41 -1.92
CA LYS A 395 22.81 -8.50 -2.76
C LYS A 395 22.97 -9.86 -2.09
N ALA A 396 24.13 -10.19 -1.53
CA ALA A 396 24.35 -11.49 -0.89
C ALA A 396 23.39 -11.77 0.28
N PHE A 397 23.10 -10.76 1.11
CA PHE A 397 22.13 -10.90 2.20
C PHE A 397 20.68 -10.99 1.70
N VAL A 398 20.31 -10.21 0.67
CA VAL A 398 18.98 -10.30 0.05
C VAL A 398 18.79 -11.65 -0.65
N ASP A 399 19.79 -12.15 -1.37
CA ASP A 399 19.77 -13.48 -2.01
C ASP A 399 19.60 -14.60 -0.96
N GLU A 400 20.47 -14.65 0.07
CA GLU A 400 20.39 -15.69 1.10
C GLU A 400 19.06 -15.62 1.88
N SER A 401 18.51 -14.42 2.13
CA SER A 401 17.21 -14.28 2.81
C SER A 401 16.06 -14.96 2.04
N ALA A 402 16.18 -15.22 0.74
CA ALA A 402 15.20 -16.01 -0.02
C ALA A 402 15.05 -17.43 0.55
N THR A 403 16.13 -18.03 1.07
CA THR A 403 16.11 -19.38 1.68
C THR A 403 15.27 -19.44 2.96
N TYR A 404 15.18 -18.31 3.69
CA TYR A 404 14.43 -18.21 4.95
C TYR A 404 13.02 -17.61 4.79
N ARG A 405 12.80 -16.81 3.75
CA ARG A 405 11.45 -16.36 3.33
C ARG A 405 10.53 -17.53 2.95
N GLY A 406 11.07 -18.72 2.65
CA GLY A 406 10.32 -19.97 2.54
C GLY A 406 10.24 -20.83 3.81
N ALA A 407 10.92 -20.45 4.90
CA ALA A 407 11.05 -21.26 6.12
C ALA A 407 10.32 -20.68 7.34
N CYS A 408 9.84 -19.43 7.25
CA CYS A 408 8.72 -18.97 8.06
C CYS A 408 7.49 -18.95 7.18
N SER A 409 6.60 -19.92 7.40
CA SER A 409 5.23 -19.77 6.95
C SER A 409 4.63 -18.55 7.66
N GLY A 410 4.61 -17.43 6.93
CA GLY A 410 3.44 -16.57 6.99
C GLY A 410 2.18 -17.44 6.84
N PRO A 411 1.04 -17.00 7.38
CA PRO A 411 -0.20 -17.80 7.41
C PRO A 411 -0.45 -18.53 6.10
N GLU A 412 -0.78 -19.81 6.18
CA GLU A 412 -0.80 -20.70 5.03
C GLU A 412 -1.78 -20.22 3.95
N ARG A 413 -1.40 -20.36 2.67
CA ARG A 413 -2.30 -20.16 1.53
C ARG A 413 -3.60 -20.95 1.77
N GLY A 414 -4.75 -20.36 1.49
CA GLY A 414 -6.06 -20.94 1.81
C GLY A 414 -6.60 -20.64 3.22
N THR A 415 -5.86 -19.93 4.09
CA THR A 415 -6.37 -19.53 5.42
C THR A 415 -6.95 -18.12 5.45
N GLN A 416 -7.86 -17.85 6.41
CA GLN A 416 -8.35 -16.50 6.69
C GLN A 416 -7.20 -15.54 7.05
N GLU A 417 -6.22 -16.01 7.82
CA GLU A 417 -5.11 -15.18 8.30
C GLU A 417 -4.19 -14.75 7.14
N PHE A 418 -4.02 -15.61 6.13
CA PHE A 418 -3.35 -15.24 4.88
C PHE A 418 -4.09 -14.12 4.17
N CYS A 419 -5.42 -14.20 4.11
CA CYS A 419 -6.25 -13.17 3.49
C CYS A 419 -6.17 -11.83 4.24
N ARG A 420 -6.19 -11.84 5.58
CA ARG A 420 -5.95 -10.63 6.40
C ARG A 420 -4.58 -10.02 6.12
N GLN A 421 -3.53 -10.85 6.05
CA GLN A 421 -2.19 -10.37 5.74
C GLN A 421 -2.08 -9.76 4.33
N GLN A 422 -2.67 -10.38 3.30
CA GLN A 422 -2.65 -9.81 1.94
C GLN A 422 -3.44 -8.51 1.83
N TYR A 423 -4.51 -8.32 2.60
CA TYR A 423 -5.27 -7.06 2.62
C TYR A 423 -4.42 -5.86 3.10
N HIS A 424 -3.56 -6.06 4.11
CA HIS A 424 -2.71 -5.00 4.67
C HIS A 424 -1.37 -4.80 3.95
N ARG A 425 -1.08 -5.59 2.90
CA ARG A 425 0.19 -5.52 2.17
C ARG A 425 0.24 -4.28 1.27
N GLU A 426 1.36 -3.55 1.27
CA GLU A 426 1.57 -2.47 0.30
C GLU A 426 1.51 -3.01 -1.14
N LEU A 427 0.86 -2.27 -2.03
CA LEU A 427 0.68 -2.67 -3.42
C LEU A 427 1.92 -2.32 -4.24
N HIS A 428 2.54 -3.32 -4.85
CA HIS A 428 3.63 -3.17 -5.81
C HIS A 428 3.23 -3.75 -7.18
N PRO A 429 3.80 -3.23 -8.29
CA PRO A 429 3.72 -3.91 -9.58
C PRO A 429 4.23 -5.36 -9.49
N PRO A 430 3.73 -6.29 -10.33
CA PRO A 430 4.26 -7.65 -10.40
C PRO A 430 5.75 -7.67 -10.78
N GLU A 431 6.55 -8.56 -10.19
CA GLU A 431 8.02 -8.58 -10.36
C GLU A 431 8.49 -8.77 -11.82
N TYR A 432 7.65 -9.37 -12.68
CA TYR A 432 7.95 -9.57 -14.09
C TYR A 432 7.65 -8.33 -14.98
N TRP A 433 7.11 -7.24 -14.43
CA TRP A 433 6.96 -5.97 -15.15
C TRP A 433 8.33 -5.32 -15.42
N THR A 434 8.38 -4.49 -16.45
CA THR A 434 9.65 -3.94 -16.98
C THR A 434 9.65 -2.42 -17.09
N GLU A 435 8.48 -1.79 -17.19
CA GLU A 435 8.30 -0.34 -17.21
C GLU A 435 8.09 0.21 -15.80
N PHE A 436 7.24 -0.45 -15.02
CA PHE A 436 7.00 -0.13 -13.62
C PHE A 436 7.51 -1.30 -12.78
N THR A 437 8.72 -1.17 -12.25
CA THR A 437 9.40 -2.24 -11.50
C THR A 437 8.87 -2.36 -10.07
N SER A 438 8.97 -3.57 -9.50
CA SER A 438 8.39 -3.91 -8.20
C SER A 438 9.12 -3.32 -6.98
N ASP A 439 10.28 -2.67 -7.16
CA ASP A 439 11.04 -1.98 -6.12
C ASP A 439 10.32 -0.72 -5.60
N LYS A 440 9.45 -0.09 -6.42
CA LYS A 440 8.57 1.00 -5.99
C LYS A 440 7.13 0.50 -5.86
N SER A 441 6.40 1.03 -4.88
CA SER A 441 4.98 0.75 -4.76
C SER A 441 4.16 1.42 -5.87
N VAL A 442 2.98 0.88 -6.13
CA VAL A 442 2.02 1.38 -7.13
C VAL A 442 1.68 2.86 -6.89
N LYS A 443 1.61 3.25 -5.62
CA LYS A 443 1.40 4.65 -5.21
C LYS A 443 2.52 5.57 -5.72
N LEU A 444 3.79 5.15 -5.59
CA LEU A 444 4.93 5.93 -6.08
C LEU A 444 4.93 6.03 -7.60
N TRP A 445 4.76 4.90 -8.30
CA TRP A 445 4.68 4.90 -9.77
C TRP A 445 3.57 5.81 -10.31
N LYS A 446 2.43 5.89 -9.64
CA LYS A 446 1.34 6.81 -10.00
C LYS A 446 1.66 8.30 -9.79
N THR A 447 2.63 8.63 -8.95
CA THR A 447 3.11 10.03 -8.82
C THR A 447 4.16 10.41 -9.86
N GLU A 448 4.82 9.42 -10.46
CA GLU A 448 5.89 9.61 -11.45
C GLU A 448 5.41 9.51 -12.91
N CYS A 449 4.21 8.98 -13.15
CA CYS A 449 3.72 8.62 -14.49
C CYS A 449 2.48 9.44 -14.92
N ASP A 450 2.41 9.77 -16.22
CA ASP A 450 1.25 10.44 -16.82
C ASP A 450 -0.01 9.57 -16.74
N LYS A 451 -1.14 10.18 -16.38
CA LYS A 451 -2.42 9.47 -16.23
C LYS A 451 -2.85 8.77 -17.52
N GLY A 452 -3.12 7.46 -17.44
CA GLY A 452 -3.49 6.63 -18.59
C GLY A 452 -2.33 6.23 -19.52
N TYR A 453 -1.09 6.56 -19.17
CA TYR A 453 0.09 5.98 -19.81
C TYR A 453 0.11 4.47 -19.59
N HIS A 454 0.47 3.75 -20.64
CA HIS A 454 0.52 2.29 -20.65
C HIS A 454 1.52 1.81 -21.70
N LYS A 455 2.11 0.65 -21.44
CA LYS A 455 3.06 0.01 -22.35
C LYS A 455 2.58 -1.40 -22.70
N LEU A 456 2.73 -1.77 -23.97
CA LEU A 456 2.65 -3.15 -24.41
C LEU A 456 4.07 -3.70 -24.52
N VAL A 457 4.39 -4.68 -23.68
CA VAL A 457 5.71 -5.31 -23.59
C VAL A 457 5.63 -6.69 -24.22
N ASP A 458 6.56 -7.01 -25.11
CA ASP A 458 6.64 -8.34 -25.71
C ASP A 458 7.13 -9.33 -24.65
N VAL A 459 6.35 -10.39 -24.43
CA VAL A 459 6.63 -11.35 -23.35
C VAL A 459 7.75 -12.31 -23.71
N ASP A 460 8.39 -12.88 -22.69
CA ASP A 460 9.42 -13.90 -22.87
C ASP A 460 8.87 -15.20 -23.49
N SER A 461 9.78 -16.09 -23.90
CA SER A 461 9.41 -17.35 -24.59
C SER A 461 8.57 -18.29 -23.72
N SER A 462 8.79 -18.32 -22.40
CA SER A 462 8.01 -19.13 -21.45
C SER A 462 6.57 -18.62 -21.35
N THR A 463 6.40 -17.33 -21.09
CA THR A 463 5.09 -16.67 -21.00
C THR A 463 4.32 -16.79 -22.33
N HIS A 464 4.99 -16.62 -23.48
CA HIS A 464 4.34 -16.82 -24.78
C HIS A 464 3.86 -18.26 -24.98
N LYS A 465 4.67 -19.26 -24.58
CA LYS A 465 4.29 -20.69 -24.69
C LYS A 465 3.15 -21.05 -23.75
N ALA A 466 3.13 -20.51 -22.52
CA ALA A 466 2.07 -20.72 -21.55
C ALA A 466 0.73 -20.15 -22.07
N VAL A 467 0.75 -18.91 -22.58
CA VAL A 467 -0.45 -18.27 -23.16
C VAL A 467 -0.92 -18.97 -24.44
N ASP A 468 -0.03 -19.38 -25.35
CA ASP A 468 -0.44 -20.16 -26.54
C ASP A 468 -1.01 -21.53 -26.15
N LYS A 469 -0.35 -22.28 -25.24
CA LYS A 469 -0.88 -23.54 -24.69
C LYS A 469 -2.30 -23.37 -24.15
N LEU A 470 -2.55 -22.30 -23.39
CA LEU A 470 -3.87 -21.98 -22.83
C LEU A 470 -4.91 -21.62 -23.90
N VAL A 471 -4.50 -20.90 -24.95
CA VAL A 471 -5.36 -20.58 -26.10
C VAL A 471 -5.76 -21.86 -26.86
N GLN A 472 -4.80 -22.76 -27.11
CA GLN A 472 -5.03 -24.01 -27.84
C GLN A 472 -5.83 -25.03 -27.02
N SER A 473 -5.53 -25.20 -25.73
CA SER A 473 -6.21 -26.18 -24.86
C SER A 473 -7.69 -25.84 -24.60
N THR A 474 -8.04 -24.57 -24.67
CA THR A 474 -9.41 -24.06 -24.52
C THR A 474 -10.13 -23.83 -25.86
N TRP A 475 -9.46 -24.13 -26.98
CA TRP A 475 -10.04 -24.12 -28.33
C TRP A 475 -10.91 -25.36 -28.56
N GLN A 476 -12.10 -25.15 -29.13
CA GLN A 476 -13.12 -26.18 -29.32
C GLN A 476 -13.61 -26.08 -30.76
N SER A 477 -12.82 -26.61 -31.69
CA SER A 477 -13.03 -26.51 -33.15
C SER A 477 -14.44 -26.95 -33.58
N GLN A 478 -14.98 -27.98 -32.95
CA GLN A 478 -16.34 -28.50 -33.16
C GLN A 478 -17.47 -27.53 -32.78
N LYS A 479 -17.17 -26.46 -32.01
CA LYS A 479 -18.12 -25.39 -31.63
C LYS A 479 -17.92 -24.09 -32.40
N VAL A 480 -16.94 -24.02 -33.31
CA VAL A 480 -16.77 -22.87 -34.21
C VAL A 480 -18.04 -22.68 -35.04
N GLY A 481 -18.48 -21.44 -35.24
CA GLY A 481 -19.73 -21.14 -35.95
C GLY A 481 -21.03 -21.48 -35.21
N HIS A 482 -20.99 -22.01 -33.98
CA HIS A 482 -22.19 -22.39 -33.24
C HIS A 482 -22.64 -21.31 -32.24
N GLY A 483 -23.97 -21.09 -32.17
CA GLY A 483 -24.61 -20.12 -31.30
C GLY A 483 -24.90 -18.77 -31.98
N ARG A 484 -25.76 -17.96 -31.35
CA ARG A 484 -26.26 -16.68 -31.91
C ARG A 484 -25.14 -15.70 -32.28
N ASP A 485 -24.11 -15.63 -31.45
CA ASP A 485 -23.01 -14.67 -31.61
C ASP A 485 -21.95 -15.15 -32.61
N ALA A 486 -22.07 -16.37 -33.13
CA ALA A 486 -21.14 -16.99 -34.07
C ALA A 486 -21.52 -16.80 -35.55
N GLN A 487 -22.59 -16.03 -35.82
CA GLN A 487 -23.07 -15.74 -37.18
C GLN A 487 -21.92 -15.35 -38.13
N GLY A 488 -21.89 -15.95 -39.32
CA GLY A 488 -20.88 -15.76 -40.37
C GLY A 488 -19.54 -16.49 -40.16
N LEU A 489 -19.27 -17.11 -39.00
CA LEU A 489 -17.97 -17.76 -38.75
C LEU A 489 -17.83 -19.12 -39.47
N SER A 490 -18.92 -19.87 -39.61
CA SER A 490 -18.94 -21.15 -40.33
C SER A 490 -18.52 -21.02 -41.80
N GLU A 491 -18.87 -19.91 -42.44
CA GLU A 491 -18.51 -19.59 -43.83
C GLU A 491 -17.00 -19.43 -44.04
N LEU A 492 -16.26 -19.04 -43.01
CA LEU A 492 -14.81 -18.89 -43.06
C LEU A 492 -14.06 -20.24 -43.09
N LYS A 493 -14.70 -21.37 -42.75
CA LYS A 493 -14.12 -22.72 -42.81
C LYS A 493 -12.71 -22.82 -42.20
N TYR A 494 -12.54 -22.27 -41.00
CA TYR A 494 -11.33 -22.40 -40.19
C TYR A 494 -11.59 -23.41 -39.08
N THR A 495 -10.57 -24.16 -38.68
CA THR A 495 -10.68 -25.19 -37.64
C THR A 495 -9.80 -24.90 -36.44
N SER A 496 -8.81 -24.01 -36.59
CA SER A 496 -7.84 -23.67 -35.54
C SER A 496 -7.53 -22.17 -35.53
N ILE A 497 -6.81 -21.73 -34.50
CA ILE A 497 -6.25 -20.38 -34.42
C ILE A 497 -4.74 -20.47 -34.15
N LYS A 498 -3.98 -19.61 -34.84
CA LYS A 498 -2.53 -19.50 -34.65
C LYS A 498 -2.22 -18.20 -33.91
N VAL A 499 -1.72 -18.31 -32.68
CA VAL A 499 -1.15 -17.16 -31.96
C VAL A 499 0.08 -16.66 -32.73
N LEU A 500 0.13 -15.35 -32.94
CA LEU A 500 1.22 -14.67 -33.65
C LEU A 500 2.05 -13.80 -32.71
N LYS A 501 1.40 -13.21 -31.71
CA LYS A 501 2.04 -12.33 -30.74
C LYS A 501 1.28 -12.35 -29.42
N VAL A 502 2.00 -12.40 -28.32
CA VAL A 502 1.50 -12.15 -26.96
C VAL A 502 2.26 -10.94 -26.42
N GLN A 503 1.52 -9.93 -25.95
CA GLN A 503 2.09 -8.73 -25.35
C GLN A 503 1.43 -8.51 -23.99
N ARG A 504 2.24 -8.30 -22.94
CA ARG A 504 1.74 -7.91 -21.61
C ARG A 504 1.39 -6.44 -21.62
N LEU A 505 0.24 -6.10 -21.06
CA LEU A 505 -0.11 -4.73 -20.68
C LEU A 505 0.55 -4.41 -19.34
N GLU A 506 1.31 -3.32 -19.32
CA GLU A 506 1.78 -2.66 -18.11
C GLU A 506 1.09 -1.29 -18.05
N ASN A 507 0.09 -1.17 -17.18
CA ASN A 507 -0.72 0.04 -16.98
C ASN A 507 -0.98 0.20 -15.47
N ILE A 508 -0.30 1.16 -14.85
CA ILE A 508 -0.31 1.35 -13.41
C ILE A 508 -1.68 1.80 -12.86
N ASP A 509 -2.42 2.62 -13.62
CA ASP A 509 -3.76 3.09 -13.25
C ASP A 509 -4.78 1.95 -13.23
N VAL A 510 -4.77 1.09 -14.26
CA VAL A 510 -5.70 -0.05 -14.34
C VAL A 510 -5.31 -1.13 -13.33
N TYR A 511 -4.01 -1.35 -13.09
CA TYR A 511 -3.53 -2.31 -12.10
C TYR A 511 -3.75 -1.87 -10.64
N GLU A 512 -3.67 -0.56 -10.33
CA GLU A 512 -4.03 -0.04 -9.00
C GLU A 512 -5.51 -0.31 -8.70
N ASN A 513 -6.41 0.09 -9.61
CA ASN A 513 -7.84 -0.11 -9.45
C ASN A 513 -8.19 -1.59 -9.28
N TYR A 514 -7.55 -2.46 -10.08
CA TYR A 514 -7.63 -3.90 -9.95
C TYR A 514 -7.18 -4.39 -8.58
N SER A 515 -6.01 -3.95 -8.13
CA SER A 515 -5.40 -4.35 -6.86
C SER A 515 -6.23 -3.88 -5.66
N HIS A 516 -6.89 -2.72 -5.72
CA HIS A 516 -7.86 -2.27 -4.72
C HIS A 516 -9.15 -3.12 -4.72
N PHE A 517 -9.61 -3.63 -5.86
CA PHE A 517 -10.68 -4.65 -5.84
C PHE A 517 -10.19 -5.95 -5.20
N ARG A 518 -9.00 -6.41 -5.58
CA ARG A 518 -8.35 -7.62 -5.05
C ARG A 518 -8.20 -7.57 -3.53
N ALA A 519 -7.73 -6.46 -3.00
CA ALA A 519 -7.60 -6.20 -1.55
C ALA A 519 -8.96 -6.27 -0.83
N ARG A 520 -10.05 -5.74 -1.41
CA ARG A 520 -11.40 -5.85 -0.82
C ARG A 520 -11.90 -7.30 -0.71
N LEU A 521 -11.56 -8.16 -1.68
CA LEU A 521 -11.87 -9.58 -1.59
C LEU A 521 -11.03 -10.31 -0.54
N PHE A 522 -9.75 -9.95 -0.40
CA PHE A 522 -8.92 -10.46 0.70
C PHE A 522 -9.46 -10.05 2.07
N HIS A 523 -9.91 -8.81 2.23
CA HIS A 523 -10.59 -8.39 3.46
C HIS A 523 -11.84 -9.24 3.74
N LYS A 524 -12.71 -9.40 2.72
CA LYS A 524 -13.93 -10.22 2.81
C LYS A 524 -13.63 -11.68 3.16
N ALA A 525 -12.62 -12.28 2.54
CA ALA A 525 -12.18 -13.66 2.82
C ALA A 525 -11.52 -13.81 4.20
N GLY A 526 -10.81 -12.77 4.67
CA GLY A 526 -10.29 -12.70 6.04
C GLY A 526 -11.38 -12.67 7.11
N ASP A 527 -12.54 -12.11 6.79
CA ASP A 527 -13.69 -12.06 7.70
C ASP A 527 -14.53 -13.34 7.65
N ILE A 528 -14.90 -13.83 6.45
CA ILE A 528 -15.92 -14.89 6.29
C ILE A 528 -15.36 -16.27 5.91
N GLY A 529 -14.06 -16.38 5.64
CA GLY A 529 -13.44 -17.58 5.07
C GLY A 529 -13.12 -17.44 3.58
N VAL A 530 -12.17 -18.25 3.11
CA VAL A 530 -11.84 -18.39 1.69
C VAL A 530 -13.06 -18.85 0.89
N PHE A 531 -13.23 -18.33 -0.32
CA PHE A 531 -14.41 -18.64 -1.14
C PHE A 531 -14.33 -20.05 -1.75
N ASP A 532 -15.50 -20.68 -1.86
CA ASP A 532 -15.70 -21.92 -2.63
C ASP A 532 -15.20 -21.75 -4.07
N GLN A 533 -14.41 -22.72 -4.53
CA GLN A 533 -14.00 -22.81 -5.93
C GLN A 533 -15.21 -23.20 -6.78
N LEU A 534 -15.25 -22.80 -8.07
CA LEU A 534 -16.40 -23.08 -8.93
C LEU A 534 -16.80 -24.57 -8.96
N ALA A 535 -15.83 -25.49 -8.86
CA ALA A 535 -16.08 -26.93 -8.84
C ALA A 535 -16.74 -27.47 -7.55
N SER A 536 -16.62 -26.78 -6.40
CA SER A 536 -17.24 -27.18 -5.13
C SER A 536 -18.63 -26.58 -4.91
N ILE A 537 -19.03 -25.58 -5.72
CA ILE A 537 -20.36 -24.98 -5.64
C ILE A 537 -21.43 -26.01 -6.07
N PRO A 538 -22.50 -26.24 -5.27
CA PRO A 538 -23.55 -27.17 -5.61
C PRO A 538 -24.14 -26.95 -7.02
N GLN A 539 -24.39 -28.05 -7.73
CA GLN A 539 -24.88 -28.10 -9.11
C GLN A 539 -23.91 -27.57 -10.19
N SER A 540 -22.69 -27.16 -9.86
CA SER A 540 -21.68 -26.75 -10.85
C SER A 540 -21.35 -27.87 -11.86
N THR A 541 -21.17 -27.51 -13.14
CA THR A 541 -20.70 -28.47 -14.17
C THR A 541 -19.20 -28.80 -14.08
N GLY A 542 -18.45 -28.12 -13.20
CA GLY A 542 -17.05 -28.42 -12.89
C GLY A 542 -16.13 -27.21 -12.87
N ASP A 543 -14.83 -27.49 -12.78
CA ASP A 543 -13.75 -26.50 -12.69
C ASP A 543 -13.63 -25.59 -13.94
N ILE A 544 -13.01 -24.42 -13.79
CA ILE A 544 -12.80 -23.45 -14.88
C ILE A 544 -11.75 -24.00 -15.86
N ALA A 545 -12.09 -24.02 -17.16
CA ALA A 545 -11.27 -24.67 -18.18
C ALA A 545 -9.84 -24.08 -18.30
N THR A 546 -9.69 -22.77 -18.11
CA THR A 546 -8.38 -22.10 -18.06
C THR A 546 -7.58 -22.56 -16.85
N THR A 547 -8.14 -22.51 -15.64
CA THR A 547 -7.50 -22.98 -14.41
C THR A 547 -7.10 -24.45 -14.49
N LYS A 548 -7.99 -25.32 -15.00
CA LYS A 548 -7.68 -26.73 -15.26
C LYS A 548 -6.49 -26.90 -16.23
N SER A 549 -6.39 -26.06 -17.27
CA SER A 549 -5.27 -26.08 -18.20
C SER A 549 -3.97 -25.52 -17.64
N LEU A 550 -4.03 -24.69 -16.60
CA LEU A 550 -2.87 -24.04 -15.96
C LEU A 550 -2.38 -24.76 -14.70
N LYS A 551 -3.00 -25.88 -14.30
CA LYS A 551 -2.70 -26.58 -13.03
C LYS A 551 -1.22 -26.95 -12.82
N GLU A 552 -0.44 -27.08 -13.89
CA GLU A 552 1.00 -27.40 -13.87
C GLU A 552 1.88 -26.24 -14.37
N ASP A 553 1.30 -25.06 -14.64
CA ASP A 553 1.98 -23.92 -15.27
C ASP A 553 2.35 -22.85 -14.23
N SER A 554 3.58 -22.92 -13.72
CA SER A 554 4.08 -21.96 -12.73
C SER A 554 4.30 -20.53 -13.27
N VAL A 555 4.30 -20.35 -14.59
CA VAL A 555 4.57 -19.05 -15.23
C VAL A 555 3.36 -18.13 -15.09
N LEU A 556 2.15 -18.65 -15.35
CA LEU A 556 0.92 -17.89 -15.24
C LEU A 556 0.26 -18.00 -13.85
N THR A 557 0.46 -19.09 -13.08
CA THR A 557 -0.26 -19.26 -11.80
C THR A 557 0.46 -18.71 -10.56
N SER A 558 1.74 -18.31 -10.67
CA SER A 558 2.56 -17.83 -9.54
C SER A 558 1.89 -16.70 -8.74
N GLU A 559 1.30 -15.75 -9.45
CA GLU A 559 0.64 -14.55 -8.91
C GLU A 559 -0.90 -14.68 -8.86
N LEU A 560 -1.46 -15.89 -8.94
CA LEU A 560 -2.90 -16.14 -8.79
C LEU A 560 -3.27 -16.61 -7.38
N TYR A 561 -4.28 -15.97 -6.80
CA TYR A 561 -4.82 -16.25 -5.48
C TYR A 561 -6.18 -16.97 -5.57
N HIS A 562 -6.13 -18.30 -5.40
CA HIS A 562 -7.34 -19.14 -5.32
C HIS A 562 -8.27 -18.74 -4.16
N GLU A 563 -7.72 -18.14 -3.11
CA GLU A 563 -8.41 -17.65 -1.91
C GLU A 563 -9.57 -16.69 -2.22
N ILE A 564 -9.43 -15.95 -3.32
CA ILE A 564 -10.36 -14.90 -3.78
C ILE A 564 -11.00 -15.23 -5.14
N ASN A 565 -10.87 -16.48 -5.60
CA ASN A 565 -11.21 -16.94 -6.95
C ASN A 565 -10.64 -15.99 -8.03
N GLU A 566 -9.31 -15.80 -8.03
CA GLU A 566 -8.60 -15.06 -9.08
C GLU A 566 -8.21 -16.00 -10.23
N HIS A 567 -8.75 -15.77 -11.43
CA HIS A 567 -8.57 -16.64 -12.60
C HIS A 567 -8.20 -15.85 -13.85
N PHE A 568 -7.51 -16.50 -14.79
CA PHE A 568 -7.39 -16.01 -16.16
C PHE A 568 -8.61 -16.43 -17.00
N LEU A 569 -9.21 -15.48 -17.70
CA LEU A 569 -10.34 -15.69 -18.61
C LEU A 569 -10.15 -14.86 -19.89
N PHE A 570 -10.77 -15.27 -21.00
CA PHE A 570 -10.65 -14.59 -22.28
C PHE A 570 -11.73 -13.52 -22.49
N HIS A 571 -11.36 -12.41 -23.13
CA HIS A 571 -12.27 -11.37 -23.62
C HIS A 571 -11.98 -11.05 -25.10
N GLY A 572 -12.93 -11.34 -25.97
CA GLY A 572 -12.85 -10.97 -27.39
C GLY A 572 -13.13 -9.48 -27.60
N THR A 573 -12.33 -8.81 -28.44
CA THR A 573 -12.48 -7.37 -28.69
C THR A 573 -12.44 -7.04 -30.19
N LYS A 574 -13.32 -6.14 -30.62
CA LYS A 574 -13.29 -5.56 -31.97
C LYS A 574 -12.02 -4.71 -32.20
N PRO A 575 -11.58 -4.52 -33.47
CA PRO A 575 -10.37 -3.76 -33.80
C PRO A 575 -10.33 -2.32 -33.28
N ASP A 576 -11.47 -1.64 -33.19
CA ASP A 576 -11.55 -0.23 -32.74
C ASP A 576 -11.66 -0.08 -31.21
N THR A 577 -11.86 -1.20 -30.50
CA THR A 577 -12.11 -1.20 -29.04
C THR A 577 -10.85 -1.50 -28.23
N TYR A 578 -9.93 -2.35 -28.72
CA TYR A 578 -8.83 -2.85 -27.90
C TYR A 578 -7.92 -1.72 -27.38
N LYS A 579 -7.66 -0.68 -28.18
CA LYS A 579 -6.87 0.50 -27.74
C LYS A 579 -7.47 1.23 -26.55
N LYS A 580 -8.82 1.29 -26.46
CA LYS A 580 -9.51 1.87 -25.31
C LYS A 580 -9.27 1.01 -24.07
N ILE A 581 -9.42 -0.31 -24.20
CA ILE A 581 -9.17 -1.27 -23.11
C ILE A 581 -7.73 -1.18 -22.58
N LEU A 582 -6.73 -1.00 -23.45
CA LEU A 582 -5.33 -0.79 -23.02
C LEU A 582 -5.16 0.45 -22.13
N SER A 583 -5.87 1.54 -22.44
CA SER A 583 -5.77 2.80 -21.70
C SER A 583 -6.61 2.87 -20.42
N GLN A 584 -7.82 2.28 -20.41
CA GLN A 584 -8.84 2.52 -19.36
C GLN A 584 -9.34 1.24 -18.67
N GLY A 585 -8.88 0.06 -19.10
CA GLY A 585 -9.42 -1.22 -18.64
C GLY A 585 -10.76 -1.60 -19.28
N LEU A 586 -11.39 -2.64 -18.73
CA LEU A 586 -12.65 -3.22 -19.23
C LEU A 586 -13.87 -2.54 -18.59
N ASP A 587 -14.46 -1.58 -19.29
CA ASP A 587 -15.63 -0.85 -18.82
C ASP A 587 -16.94 -1.27 -19.52
N PHE A 588 -17.82 -1.94 -18.77
CA PHE A 588 -19.12 -2.41 -19.27
C PHE A 588 -20.11 -1.28 -19.59
N ARG A 589 -19.90 -0.05 -19.09
CA ARG A 589 -20.73 1.12 -19.44
C ARG A 589 -20.58 1.52 -20.91
N MET A 590 -19.50 1.07 -21.54
CA MET A 590 -19.23 1.23 -22.97
C MET A 590 -19.88 0.11 -23.83
N ALA A 591 -20.55 -0.86 -23.21
CA ALA A 591 -21.26 -1.96 -23.87
C ALA A 591 -22.79 -1.79 -23.77
N GLY A 592 -23.53 -2.39 -24.70
CA GLY A 592 -24.99 -2.27 -24.76
C GLY A 592 -25.76 -3.14 -23.77
N GLU A 593 -26.97 -2.71 -23.40
CA GLU A 593 -27.88 -3.28 -22.39
C GLU A 593 -28.47 -4.68 -22.69
N LYS A 594 -27.83 -5.46 -23.57
CA LYS A 594 -28.37 -6.70 -24.14
C LYS A 594 -27.70 -7.98 -23.63
N GLY A 595 -26.86 -7.87 -22.59
CA GLY A 595 -26.21 -9.02 -21.96
C GLY A 595 -27.20 -10.01 -21.33
N MET A 596 -26.87 -11.31 -21.38
CA MET A 596 -27.73 -12.39 -20.88
C MET A 596 -27.99 -12.33 -19.38
N PHE A 597 -26.98 -11.88 -18.62
CA PHE A 597 -27.04 -11.66 -17.18
C PHE A 597 -27.16 -10.17 -16.80
N GLY A 598 -27.50 -9.30 -17.75
CA GLY A 598 -27.54 -7.85 -17.55
C GLY A 598 -26.21 -7.14 -17.85
N GLN A 599 -25.96 -5.98 -17.22
CA GLN A 599 -24.88 -5.07 -17.60
C GLN A 599 -23.61 -5.31 -16.77
N GLY A 600 -22.62 -5.97 -17.38
CA GLY A 600 -21.34 -6.30 -16.75
C GLY A 600 -20.26 -6.61 -17.79
N VAL A 601 -19.04 -6.88 -17.34
CA VAL A 601 -17.94 -7.37 -18.19
C VAL A 601 -18.11 -8.87 -18.38
N TYR A 602 -18.31 -9.30 -19.63
CA TYR A 602 -18.43 -10.70 -19.99
C TYR A 602 -17.07 -11.27 -20.37
N LEU A 603 -16.70 -12.37 -19.72
CA LEU A 603 -15.48 -13.15 -19.93
C LEU A 603 -15.85 -14.61 -20.21
N ALA A 604 -14.94 -15.36 -20.84
CA ALA A 604 -15.14 -16.76 -21.16
C ALA A 604 -13.89 -17.59 -20.84
N GLU A 605 -14.10 -18.80 -20.32
CA GLU A 605 -13.02 -19.80 -20.16
C GLU A 605 -12.55 -20.44 -21.48
N SER A 606 -13.24 -20.15 -22.60
CA SER A 606 -12.89 -20.69 -23.92
C SER A 606 -12.47 -19.58 -24.89
N SER A 607 -11.27 -19.74 -25.45
CA SER A 607 -10.76 -18.94 -26.58
C SER A 607 -11.73 -18.97 -27.78
N THR A 608 -12.45 -20.06 -27.98
CA THR A 608 -13.51 -20.20 -29.01
C THR A 608 -14.68 -19.24 -28.82
N LYS A 609 -15.13 -19.03 -27.57
CA LYS A 609 -16.21 -18.08 -27.27
C LYS A 609 -15.72 -16.64 -27.39
N ALA A 610 -14.49 -16.36 -26.95
CA ALA A 610 -13.88 -15.05 -27.13
C ALA A 610 -13.72 -14.68 -28.62
N ASP A 611 -13.32 -15.63 -29.48
CA ASP A 611 -13.19 -15.41 -30.92
C ASP A 611 -14.48 -14.89 -31.59
N GLN A 612 -15.66 -15.24 -31.05
CA GLN A 612 -16.96 -14.77 -31.56
C GLN A 612 -17.15 -13.25 -31.49
N TYR A 613 -16.40 -12.56 -30.62
CA TYR A 613 -16.52 -11.11 -30.38
C TYR A 613 -15.36 -10.28 -30.96
N THR A 614 -14.43 -10.88 -31.72
CA THR A 614 -13.23 -10.19 -32.24
C THR A 614 -13.43 -9.44 -33.55
N ASP A 615 -14.58 -9.61 -34.21
CA ASP A 615 -15.01 -8.86 -35.39
C ASP A 615 -16.53 -8.67 -35.42
N ASP A 616 -17.04 -7.94 -36.42
CA ASP A 616 -18.48 -7.78 -36.55
C ASP A 616 -19.13 -9.04 -37.14
N LYS A 617 -20.27 -9.46 -36.57
CA LYS A 617 -20.99 -10.64 -37.00
C LYS A 617 -21.59 -10.56 -38.41
N LEU A 618 -21.68 -9.35 -38.97
CA LEU A 618 -22.09 -9.11 -40.36
C LEU A 618 -20.89 -8.90 -41.31
N ALA A 619 -19.66 -8.85 -40.79
CA ALA A 619 -18.44 -8.59 -41.55
C ALA A 619 -17.25 -9.43 -41.02
N ARG A 620 -17.42 -10.76 -41.03
CA ARG A 620 -16.40 -11.71 -40.57
C ARG A 620 -15.22 -11.78 -41.53
N SER A 621 -14.02 -12.02 -41.00
CA SER A 621 -12.83 -12.21 -41.85
C SER A 621 -11.76 -13.12 -41.22
N LYS A 622 -10.84 -13.65 -42.05
CA LYS A 622 -9.60 -14.31 -41.59
C LYS A 622 -8.44 -13.34 -41.30
N ALA A 623 -8.69 -12.02 -41.30
CA ALA A 623 -7.69 -11.02 -40.92
C ALA A 623 -7.23 -11.21 -39.46
N GLU A 624 -6.17 -10.50 -39.05
CA GLU A 624 -5.65 -10.58 -37.68
C GLU A 624 -6.70 -10.18 -36.65
N LYS A 625 -6.85 -11.03 -35.63
CA LYS A 625 -7.80 -10.87 -34.53
C LYS A 625 -7.05 -10.61 -33.24
N ARG A 626 -7.75 -9.99 -32.28
CA ARG A 626 -7.23 -9.68 -30.95
C ARG A 626 -8.21 -10.10 -29.89
N MET A 627 -7.70 -10.78 -28.87
CA MET A 627 -8.41 -11.04 -27.62
C MET A 627 -7.50 -10.72 -26.45
N PHE A 628 -8.09 -10.38 -25.30
CA PHE A 628 -7.35 -10.25 -24.05
C PHE A 628 -7.42 -11.56 -23.28
N LEU A 629 -6.30 -11.96 -22.66
CA LEU A 629 -6.31 -12.80 -21.47
C LEU A 629 -6.37 -11.85 -20.26
N VAL A 630 -7.43 -12.00 -19.49
CA VAL A 630 -7.86 -11.09 -18.43
C VAL A 630 -7.70 -11.80 -17.10
N ARG A 631 -6.93 -11.21 -16.18
CA ARG A 631 -6.94 -11.64 -14.78
C ARG A 631 -8.18 -11.07 -14.11
N SER A 632 -9.05 -11.91 -13.57
CA SER A 632 -10.35 -11.54 -13.05
C SER A 632 -10.55 -12.09 -11.65
N CYS A 633 -11.01 -11.24 -10.71
CA CYS A 633 -11.35 -11.67 -9.36
C CYS A 633 -12.85 -11.97 -9.27
N LEU A 634 -13.20 -13.25 -9.19
CA LEU A 634 -14.59 -13.72 -9.16
C LEU A 634 -15.20 -13.69 -7.74
N GLY A 635 -14.38 -13.70 -6.69
CA GLY A 635 -14.84 -13.67 -5.29
C GLY A 635 -15.87 -14.77 -4.99
N LYS A 636 -16.94 -14.41 -4.27
CA LYS A 636 -18.10 -15.31 -4.09
C LYS A 636 -18.91 -15.38 -5.39
N ILE A 637 -18.92 -16.53 -6.02
CA ILE A 637 -19.64 -16.77 -7.28
C ILE A 637 -21.13 -17.04 -7.03
N HIS A 638 -22.00 -16.40 -7.81
CA HIS A 638 -23.39 -16.83 -7.99
C HIS A 638 -23.51 -17.72 -9.23
N LEU A 639 -24.00 -18.95 -9.07
CA LEU A 639 -24.16 -19.91 -10.16
C LEU A 639 -25.55 -19.76 -10.82
N ALA A 640 -25.61 -19.17 -12.01
CA ALA A 640 -26.85 -18.95 -12.74
C ALA A 640 -27.16 -20.10 -13.70
N LYS A 641 -28.32 -20.75 -13.54
CA LYS A 641 -28.82 -21.80 -14.44
C LYS A 641 -29.78 -21.29 -15.52
N THR A 642 -30.33 -20.09 -15.35
CA THR A 642 -31.23 -19.40 -16.28
C THR A 642 -30.75 -17.98 -16.58
N ALA A 643 -31.15 -17.41 -17.71
CA ALA A 643 -30.79 -16.05 -18.11
C ALA A 643 -31.61 -15.00 -17.33
N ASN A 644 -30.97 -14.29 -16.42
CA ASN A 644 -31.61 -13.31 -15.52
C ASN A 644 -30.90 -11.96 -15.69
N LYS A 645 -31.59 -10.89 -16.10
CA LYS A 645 -30.99 -9.57 -16.37
C LYS A 645 -30.69 -8.79 -15.07
N LEU A 646 -29.65 -9.20 -14.36
CA LEU A 646 -29.23 -8.61 -13.09
C LEU A 646 -28.57 -7.23 -13.29
N GLN A 647 -28.85 -6.29 -12.39
CA GLN A 647 -28.14 -5.00 -12.38
C GLN A 647 -26.82 -5.06 -11.58
N ARG A 648 -26.75 -5.97 -10.60
CA ARG A 648 -25.58 -6.25 -9.75
C ARG A 648 -25.65 -7.71 -9.29
N PRO A 649 -24.57 -8.30 -8.73
CA PRO A 649 -24.63 -9.68 -8.27
C PRO A 649 -25.70 -9.88 -7.17
N PRO A 650 -26.33 -11.07 -7.10
CA PRO A 650 -27.38 -11.32 -6.13
C PRO A 650 -26.89 -11.22 -4.68
N CYS A 651 -27.81 -10.85 -3.79
CA CYS A 651 -27.61 -11.02 -2.35
C CYS A 651 -27.68 -12.50 -1.98
N PHE A 652 -26.85 -12.95 -1.05
CA PHE A 652 -26.91 -14.32 -0.51
C PHE A 652 -27.54 -14.39 0.90
N GLN A 653 -28.10 -13.29 1.39
CA GLN A 653 -28.88 -13.28 2.63
C GLN A 653 -30.15 -14.12 2.46
N THR A 654 -30.42 -15.00 3.43
CA THR A 654 -31.59 -15.90 3.41
C THR A 654 -32.89 -15.12 3.22
N GLY A 655 -33.72 -15.55 2.24
CA GLY A 655 -35.00 -14.90 1.92
C GLY A 655 -34.90 -13.62 1.07
N CYS A 656 -33.71 -13.21 0.64
CA CYS A 656 -33.54 -12.00 -0.15
C CYS A 656 -33.55 -12.28 -1.68
N GLU A 657 -34.67 -11.98 -2.34
CA GLU A 657 -34.83 -12.12 -3.80
C GLU A 657 -34.72 -10.79 -4.58
N SER A 658 -34.49 -9.67 -3.89
CA SER A 658 -34.49 -8.33 -4.51
C SER A 658 -33.09 -7.85 -4.92
N ASP A 659 -32.95 -7.52 -6.22
CA ASP A 659 -31.81 -6.76 -6.76
C ASP A 659 -31.59 -5.42 -6.03
N ALA A 660 -32.64 -4.82 -5.48
CA ALA A 660 -32.64 -3.51 -4.83
C ALA A 660 -32.61 -3.55 -3.29
N CYS A 661 -32.27 -4.69 -2.65
CA CYS A 661 -32.26 -4.77 -1.18
C CYS A 661 -31.19 -3.88 -0.51
N GLU A 662 -31.44 -3.52 0.75
CA GLU A 662 -30.59 -2.65 1.60
C GLU A 662 -29.41 -3.39 2.25
N HIS A 663 -29.34 -4.71 2.11
CA HIS A 663 -28.23 -5.53 2.63
C HIS A 663 -26.86 -5.06 2.11
N SER A 664 -25.88 -5.12 3.01
CA SER A 664 -24.50 -4.69 2.80
C SER A 664 -23.89 -5.33 1.54
N GLU A 665 -22.96 -4.64 0.87
CA GLU A 665 -22.18 -5.23 -0.23
C GLU A 665 -21.45 -6.52 0.19
N ARG A 666 -21.09 -6.65 1.48
CA ARG A 666 -20.51 -7.87 2.04
C ARG A 666 -21.43 -9.09 1.95
N GLN A 667 -22.75 -8.89 1.93
CA GLN A 667 -23.80 -9.91 1.82
C GLN A 667 -24.18 -10.22 0.36
N ARG A 668 -23.40 -9.78 -0.63
CA ARG A 668 -23.59 -10.09 -2.05
C ARG A 668 -22.51 -11.01 -2.59
N CYS A 669 -22.87 -11.74 -3.64
CA CYS A 669 -21.87 -12.35 -4.51
C CYS A 669 -21.02 -11.25 -5.19
N ASP A 670 -19.86 -11.62 -5.72
CA ASP A 670 -18.95 -10.71 -6.39
C ASP A 670 -18.97 -10.92 -7.93
N SER A 671 -19.41 -12.10 -8.39
CA SER A 671 -19.57 -12.43 -9.81
C SER A 671 -20.78 -13.35 -10.07
N VAL A 672 -21.17 -13.46 -11.33
CA VAL A 672 -22.19 -14.41 -11.82
C VAL A 672 -21.55 -15.31 -12.87
N VAL A 673 -21.75 -16.63 -12.75
CA VAL A 673 -21.29 -17.61 -13.74
C VAL A 673 -22.51 -18.31 -14.35
N GLY A 674 -22.69 -18.14 -15.66
CA GLY A 674 -23.71 -18.82 -16.44
C GLY A 674 -23.33 -20.28 -16.70
N ASP A 675 -23.99 -21.19 -16.00
CA ASP A 675 -23.66 -22.63 -15.95
C ASP A 675 -24.89 -23.53 -16.21
N GLY A 676 -25.80 -23.03 -17.05
CA GLY A 676 -26.97 -23.76 -17.56
C GLY A 676 -26.66 -24.53 -18.86
N SER A 677 -27.68 -24.77 -19.67
CA SER A 677 -27.58 -25.55 -20.92
C SER A 677 -26.94 -24.81 -22.11
N TRP A 678 -26.08 -23.81 -21.84
CA TRP A 678 -25.43 -23.01 -22.88
C TRP A 678 -24.18 -23.70 -23.45
N ILE A 679 -23.85 -23.40 -24.71
CA ILE A 679 -22.71 -24.00 -25.42
C ILE A 679 -21.36 -23.66 -24.75
N PHE A 680 -21.29 -22.49 -24.10
CA PHE A 680 -20.13 -21.99 -23.37
C PHE A 680 -20.61 -21.36 -22.06
N ARG A 681 -19.83 -21.49 -20.99
CA ARG A 681 -20.04 -20.74 -19.76
C ARG A 681 -19.55 -19.31 -19.92
N GLU A 682 -20.32 -18.36 -19.41
CA GLU A 682 -19.99 -16.94 -19.40
C GLU A 682 -19.82 -16.46 -17.96
N PHE A 683 -18.76 -15.72 -17.71
CA PHE A 683 -18.35 -15.21 -16.42
C PHE A 683 -18.57 -13.70 -16.42
N VAL A 684 -19.40 -13.19 -15.51
CA VAL A 684 -19.85 -11.80 -15.51
C VAL A 684 -19.47 -11.11 -14.21
N THR A 685 -18.73 -10.01 -14.34
CA THR A 685 -18.34 -9.12 -13.25
C THR A 685 -19.01 -7.75 -13.44
N TYR A 686 -19.48 -7.15 -12.35
CA TYR A 686 -20.34 -5.95 -12.37
C TYR A 686 -19.61 -4.70 -11.84
N ASN A 687 -18.32 -4.83 -11.55
CA ASN A 687 -17.42 -3.73 -11.27
C ASN A 687 -16.23 -3.81 -12.24
N HIS A 688 -15.97 -2.73 -12.98
CA HIS A 688 -14.91 -2.69 -13.99
C HIS A 688 -13.50 -2.88 -13.39
N HIS A 689 -13.35 -2.61 -12.10
CA HIS A 689 -12.10 -2.86 -11.35
C HIS A 689 -11.89 -4.34 -10.98
N GLN A 690 -12.81 -5.26 -11.29
CA GLN A 690 -12.58 -6.70 -11.06
C GLN A 690 -11.58 -7.34 -12.04
N ASN A 691 -11.15 -6.61 -13.07
CA ASN A 691 -10.53 -7.21 -14.25
C ASN A 691 -9.27 -6.43 -14.69
N TYR A 692 -8.14 -7.11 -14.76
CA TYR A 692 -6.91 -6.60 -15.38
C TYR A 692 -6.71 -7.26 -16.76
N PRO A 693 -6.78 -6.53 -17.88
CA PRO A 693 -6.61 -7.09 -19.23
C PRO A 693 -5.12 -7.33 -19.54
N GLU A 694 -4.55 -8.31 -18.85
CA GLU A 694 -3.10 -8.48 -18.66
C GLU A 694 -2.32 -8.80 -19.93
N TYR A 695 -2.86 -9.63 -20.83
CA TYR A 695 -2.17 -9.96 -22.08
C TYR A 695 -3.04 -9.70 -23.30
N LEU A 696 -2.53 -8.93 -24.25
CA LEU A 696 -3.08 -8.78 -25.59
C LEU A 696 -2.55 -9.89 -26.49
N ILE A 697 -3.43 -10.77 -26.94
CA ILE A 697 -3.13 -11.89 -27.84
C ILE A 697 -3.54 -11.50 -29.26
N THR A 698 -2.58 -11.45 -30.18
CA THR A 698 -2.82 -11.28 -31.62
C THR A 698 -2.70 -12.63 -32.31
N TYR A 699 -3.71 -13.02 -33.11
CA TYR A 699 -3.80 -14.34 -33.74
C TYR A 699 -4.44 -14.29 -35.14
N LYS A 700 -4.34 -15.40 -35.89
CA LYS A 700 -5.09 -15.62 -37.15
C LYS A 700 -5.98 -16.86 -37.03
N ARG A 701 -7.13 -16.81 -37.71
CA ARG A 701 -8.01 -17.96 -37.97
C ARG A 701 -7.41 -18.78 -39.12
N VAL A 702 -7.18 -20.08 -38.90
CA VAL A 702 -6.56 -21.01 -39.86
C VAL A 702 -7.62 -21.98 -40.38
#